data_AF-A0A1H5AVK1-F1
#
_entry.id   AF-A0A1H5AVK1-F1
#
_cell.length_a   1.000
_cell.length_b   1.000
_cell.length_c   1.000
_cell.angle_alpha   90.00
_cell.angle_beta   90.00
_cell.angle_gamma   90.00
#
_symmetry.space_group_name_H-M   'P 1'
#
loop_
_entity.id
_entity.type
_entity.pdbx_description
1 polymer ?
#
loop_
_entity_poly.entity_id
_entity_poly.type
_entity_poly.pdbx_seq_one_letter_code
_entity_poly.pdbx_strand_id
1 'polypeptide(L)'
;MTLLASRLTIRHLRMVVAIVEEGNLVRAAERLNMTQSAVTKALQETEALTGTRLFDRTNRGVVTTVYGEALAFHARLIIAQLAHAEEHLADLRDGAGGRVAVGTLLSASAELLPTAIARLRKERPKLVVKLVEATDDVLLPALRSGELDLVVGRLSEQRDRLNVTQEVLMDDIACVVARHGHPLTMRRAVSLADLIGWEWILPPAQTSLRRLIDMAFREEGLEPPTHAVESVSLLANRALLIDADYLGVLPASVARREVAGGGLTILPVTLEVTESPIGITTRSHVRLSPAAQLLIGALRRTAADLSSRDISDQHHAPGGRYSPASCLNDEFSIYRAGDCAKFCMRGLATGQPCEGTTCSVRDLGHIPSSLPATASQCEEGTETMRLKGILPTALLALGVSAASAQQPPLKVGMITTLSGPAGYLGQDIRDGFQLAIDLNKGALGGRNVQLVVEDDSLKPGNAKQIASKMLSEQGIKIFTGVVFANVAFAAVPEILDSNAIYVSANTASATFAGKECHPNYFVSSWQDDSQGESAGALAQSLGYKRAFLVAPNYQAGKETMEAFKRFYKGAVVGEAYTGLDQTDFAVVMAQIRAAKPDVVYEFEPGGLGIAFLRQYQQSGLLKEIPMVVHPASLDQAIAQAVGDAAIGVKVTSHWNEDFDNPINKTFVAAWRAKYGDRPITYYAAQGYDAALLIGAGLAKDPAGGDNPSAFRKALLAANIPSVRGPFKFGPNQHPIQDWYALKAERAADGKMVLKTDAKVLTAHGDSYSGQCKAPAN
;
A
#
# COMPACT_ATOMS: atom_id res chain seq x y z
N MET A 1 -23.54 -24.00 -21.75
CA MET A 1 -23.47 -22.53 -21.61
C MET A 1 -24.13 -22.13 -20.30
N THR A 2 -23.63 -21.09 -19.63
CA THR A 2 -24.30 -20.52 -18.45
C THR A 2 -25.56 -19.74 -18.86
N LEU A 3 -26.49 -19.56 -17.92
CA LEU A 3 -27.76 -18.84 -18.15
C LEU A 3 -27.55 -17.40 -18.64
N LEU A 4 -26.54 -16.72 -18.11
CA LEU A 4 -26.14 -15.38 -18.56
C LEU A 4 -25.66 -15.39 -20.01
N ALA A 5 -24.79 -16.33 -20.39
CA ALA A 5 -24.22 -16.41 -21.74
C ALA A 5 -25.25 -16.74 -22.85
N SER A 6 -26.46 -17.20 -22.51
CA SER A 6 -27.52 -17.49 -23.47
C SER A 6 -28.63 -16.42 -23.56
N ARG A 7 -28.68 -15.45 -22.64
CA ARG A 7 -29.76 -14.46 -22.56
C ARG A 7 -29.30 -13.01 -22.41
N LEU A 8 -28.09 -12.76 -21.93
CA LEU A 8 -27.54 -11.41 -21.79
C LEU A 8 -26.99 -10.94 -23.15
N THR A 9 -27.43 -9.78 -23.62
CA THR A 9 -27.02 -9.24 -24.93
C THR A 9 -25.94 -8.16 -24.78
N ILE A 10 -25.19 -7.88 -25.85
CA ILE A 10 -24.25 -6.74 -25.90
C ILE A 10 -24.99 -5.41 -25.64
N ARG A 11 -26.27 -5.32 -26.01
CA ARG A 11 -27.11 -4.14 -25.72
C ARG A 11 -27.28 -3.95 -24.21
N HIS A 12 -27.47 -5.03 -23.45
CA HIS A 12 -27.56 -4.98 -21.99
C HIS A 12 -26.21 -4.56 -21.38
N LEU A 13 -25.10 -5.12 -21.86
CA LEU A 13 -23.76 -4.74 -21.40
C LEU A 13 -23.46 -3.25 -21.64
N ARG A 14 -23.73 -2.73 -22.84
CA ARG A 14 -23.55 -1.30 -23.17
C ARG A 14 -24.46 -0.41 -22.32
N MET A 15 -25.68 -0.87 -22.03
CA MET A 15 -26.62 -0.16 -21.15
C MET A 15 -26.12 -0.06 -19.71
N VAL A 16 -25.64 -1.16 -19.12
CA VAL A 16 -25.08 -1.15 -17.76
C VAL A 16 -23.88 -0.19 -17.66
N VAL A 17 -22.94 -0.27 -18.61
CA VAL A 17 -21.76 0.62 -18.64
C VAL A 17 -22.16 2.10 -18.75
N ALA A 18 -23.09 2.44 -19.65
CA ALA A 18 -23.57 3.81 -19.80
C ALA A 18 -24.27 4.33 -18.53
N ILE A 19 -25.06 3.52 -17.82
CA ILE A 19 -25.70 3.98 -16.57
C ILE A 19 -24.66 4.25 -15.48
N VAL A 20 -23.63 3.41 -15.35
CA VAL A 20 -22.53 3.62 -14.38
C VAL A 20 -21.78 4.92 -14.67
N GLU A 21 -21.48 5.20 -15.93
CA GLU A 21 -20.65 6.35 -16.32
C GLU A 21 -21.40 7.68 -16.28
N GLU A 22 -22.69 7.69 -16.65
CA GLU A 22 -23.49 8.91 -16.64
C GLU A 22 -24.15 9.22 -15.29
N GLY A 23 -24.24 8.23 -14.38
CA GLY A 23 -24.97 8.31 -13.10
C GLY A 23 -26.48 8.61 -13.25
N ASN A 24 -27.01 8.58 -14.48
CA ASN A 24 -28.33 9.11 -14.82
C ASN A 24 -28.94 8.36 -16.01
N LEU A 25 -30.17 7.83 -15.83
CA LEU A 25 -30.86 7.04 -16.85
C LEU A 25 -31.22 7.83 -18.13
N VAL A 26 -31.39 9.16 -18.05
CA VAL A 26 -31.73 10.01 -19.20
C VAL A 26 -30.48 10.20 -20.07
N ARG A 27 -29.37 10.62 -19.48
CA ARG A 27 -28.08 10.77 -20.18
C ARG A 27 -27.58 9.44 -20.75
N ALA A 28 -27.74 8.34 -20.02
CA ALA A 28 -27.42 7.01 -20.52
C ALA A 28 -28.28 6.65 -21.75
N ALA A 29 -29.56 7.05 -21.78
CA ALA A 29 -30.43 6.85 -22.94
C ALA A 29 -30.03 7.70 -24.14
N GLU A 30 -29.71 8.99 -23.93
CA GLU A 30 -29.17 9.89 -24.95
C GLU A 30 -27.89 9.32 -25.57
N ARG A 31 -26.90 8.94 -24.75
CA ARG A 31 -25.63 8.35 -25.18
C ARG A 31 -25.79 7.04 -25.96
N LEU A 32 -26.83 6.27 -25.67
CA LEU A 32 -27.15 5.02 -26.37
C LEU A 32 -28.04 5.21 -27.61
N ASN A 33 -28.49 6.44 -27.91
CA ASN A 33 -29.52 6.72 -28.91
C ASN A 33 -30.79 5.88 -28.69
N MET A 34 -31.25 5.81 -27.43
CA MET A 34 -32.41 5.06 -26.98
C MET A 34 -33.37 5.96 -26.19
N THR A 35 -34.63 5.56 -26.06
CA THR A 35 -35.55 6.24 -25.13
C THR A 35 -35.24 5.84 -23.68
N GLN A 36 -35.52 6.73 -22.73
CA GLN A 36 -35.40 6.42 -21.29
C GLN A 36 -36.23 5.19 -20.90
N SER A 37 -37.40 5.01 -21.51
CA SER A 37 -38.26 3.82 -21.32
C SER A 37 -37.58 2.53 -21.81
N ALA A 38 -36.87 2.57 -22.94
CA ALA A 38 -36.13 1.42 -23.45
C ALA A 38 -34.91 1.07 -22.59
N VAL A 39 -34.17 2.07 -22.07
CA VAL A 39 -33.09 1.84 -21.10
C VAL A 39 -33.63 1.27 -19.79
N THR A 40 -34.74 1.80 -19.28
CA THR A 40 -35.37 1.30 -18.04
C THR A 40 -35.83 -0.15 -18.21
N LYS A 41 -36.44 -0.50 -19.34
CA LYS A 41 -36.87 -1.87 -19.63
C LYS A 41 -35.67 -2.82 -19.78
N ALA A 42 -34.63 -2.42 -20.52
CA ALA A 42 -33.41 -3.21 -20.66
C ALA A 42 -32.72 -3.44 -19.30
N LEU A 43 -32.74 -2.44 -18.40
CA LEU A 43 -32.26 -2.60 -17.03
C LEU A 43 -33.06 -3.65 -16.26
N GLN A 44 -34.39 -3.55 -16.26
CA GLN A 44 -35.27 -4.53 -15.59
C GLN A 44 -35.09 -5.95 -16.15
N GLU A 45 -34.93 -6.10 -17.46
CA GLU A 45 -34.62 -7.39 -18.10
C GLU A 45 -33.23 -7.90 -17.67
N THR A 46 -32.24 -7.01 -17.50
CA THR A 46 -30.90 -7.38 -17.03
C THR A 46 -30.91 -7.83 -15.56
N GLU A 47 -31.58 -7.09 -14.68
CA GLU A 47 -31.73 -7.43 -13.25
C GLU A 47 -32.51 -8.75 -13.06
N ALA A 48 -33.52 -9.02 -13.90
CA ALA A 48 -34.24 -10.29 -13.91
C ALA A 48 -33.38 -11.46 -14.41
N LEU A 49 -32.42 -11.22 -15.32
CA LEU A 49 -31.48 -12.23 -15.82
C LEU A 49 -30.32 -12.51 -14.86
N THR A 50 -29.88 -11.51 -14.07
CA THR A 50 -28.85 -11.70 -13.04
C THR A 50 -29.43 -12.17 -11.70
N GLY A 51 -30.73 -11.97 -11.46
CA GLY A 51 -31.37 -12.21 -10.17
C GLY A 51 -30.96 -11.19 -9.10
N THR A 52 -30.34 -10.08 -9.49
CA THR A 52 -29.76 -9.08 -8.59
C THR A 52 -30.14 -7.67 -9.01
N ARG A 53 -30.31 -6.78 -8.04
CA ARG A 53 -30.49 -5.35 -8.29
C ARG A 53 -29.12 -4.73 -8.58
N LEU A 54 -29.00 -4.10 -9.75
CA LEU A 54 -27.74 -3.54 -10.26
C LEU A 54 -27.61 -2.04 -9.93
N PHE A 55 -28.74 -1.33 -9.76
CA PHE A 55 -28.76 0.09 -9.42
C PHE A 55 -29.86 0.45 -8.42
N ASP A 56 -29.52 1.34 -7.48
CA ASP A 56 -30.46 2.01 -6.59
C ASP A 56 -30.81 3.40 -7.13
N ARG A 57 -32.10 3.76 -7.03
CA ARG A 57 -32.61 5.07 -7.46
C ARG A 57 -32.48 6.07 -6.32
N THR A 58 -31.96 7.26 -6.61
CA THR A 58 -31.83 8.35 -5.66
C THR A 58 -32.46 9.64 -6.22
N ASN A 59 -32.66 10.64 -5.36
CA ASN A 59 -33.20 11.94 -5.76
C ASN A 59 -32.26 12.74 -6.70
N ARG A 60 -31.05 12.24 -6.97
CA ARG A 60 -30.07 12.87 -7.89
C ARG A 60 -29.74 12.01 -9.12
N GLY A 61 -30.26 10.79 -9.23
CA GLY A 61 -29.97 9.88 -10.35
C GLY A 61 -30.04 8.40 -9.97
N VAL A 62 -29.07 7.63 -10.45
CA VAL A 62 -28.91 6.20 -10.14
C VAL A 62 -27.52 5.95 -9.60
N VAL A 63 -27.43 5.17 -8.53
CA VAL A 63 -26.19 4.75 -7.88
C VAL A 63 -26.02 3.26 -8.12
N THR A 64 -24.82 2.84 -8.52
CA THR A 64 -24.48 1.45 -8.79
C THR A 64 -24.43 0.65 -7.49
N THR A 65 -24.96 -0.58 -7.48
CA THR A 65 -24.74 -1.53 -6.38
C THR A 65 -23.43 -2.29 -6.60
N VAL A 66 -22.93 -3.01 -5.59
CA VAL A 66 -21.77 -3.92 -5.76
C VAL A 66 -21.95 -4.94 -6.90
N TYR A 67 -23.20 -5.37 -7.17
CA TYR A 67 -23.53 -6.24 -8.29
C TYR A 67 -23.49 -5.52 -9.63
N GLY A 68 -23.95 -4.26 -9.67
CA GLY A 68 -23.84 -3.39 -10.84
C GLY A 68 -22.39 -3.07 -11.20
N GLU A 69 -21.54 -2.81 -10.20
CA GLU A 69 -20.11 -2.54 -10.40
C GLU A 69 -19.39 -3.77 -10.96
N ALA A 70 -19.63 -4.95 -10.37
CA ALA A 70 -19.08 -6.21 -10.86
C ALA A 70 -19.52 -6.50 -12.31
N LEU A 71 -20.80 -6.34 -12.63
CA LEU A 71 -21.28 -6.54 -14.00
C LEU A 71 -20.71 -5.49 -14.96
N ALA A 72 -20.61 -4.21 -14.56
CA ALA A 72 -20.05 -3.15 -15.38
C ALA A 72 -18.55 -3.37 -15.68
N PHE A 73 -17.78 -3.85 -14.71
CA PHE A 73 -16.38 -4.24 -14.90
C PHE A 73 -16.25 -5.32 -15.99
N HIS A 74 -17.02 -6.41 -15.89
CA HIS A 74 -17.01 -7.46 -16.91
C HIS A 74 -17.61 -7.00 -18.25
N ALA A 75 -18.60 -6.11 -18.23
CA ALA A 75 -19.19 -5.53 -19.44
C ALA A 75 -18.18 -4.72 -20.25
N ARG A 76 -17.38 -3.85 -19.60
CA ARG A 76 -16.29 -3.11 -20.25
C ARG A 76 -15.30 -4.05 -20.92
N LEU A 77 -14.86 -5.10 -20.20
CA LEU A 77 -13.95 -6.12 -20.74
C LEU A 77 -14.52 -6.81 -21.98
N ILE A 78 -15.78 -7.25 -21.96
CA ILE A 78 -16.43 -7.90 -23.11
C ILE A 78 -16.54 -6.94 -24.31
N ILE A 79 -16.92 -5.69 -24.07
CA ILE A 79 -17.02 -4.66 -25.12
C ILE A 79 -15.63 -4.38 -25.73
N ALA A 80 -14.58 -4.30 -24.92
CA ALA A 80 -13.21 -4.13 -25.39
C ALA A 80 -12.75 -5.35 -26.22
N GLN A 81 -13.04 -6.59 -25.80
CA GLN A 81 -12.71 -7.79 -26.58
C GLN A 81 -13.42 -7.83 -27.95
N LEU A 82 -14.65 -7.30 -28.05
CA LEU A 82 -15.36 -7.18 -29.33
C LEU A 82 -14.70 -6.15 -30.24
N ALA A 83 -14.26 -5.00 -29.72
CA ALA A 83 -13.49 -4.02 -30.48
C ALA A 83 -12.15 -4.61 -30.97
N HIS A 84 -11.42 -5.33 -30.12
CA HIS A 84 -10.20 -6.07 -30.50
C HIS A 84 -10.47 -7.12 -31.60
N ALA A 85 -11.62 -7.80 -31.57
CA ALA A 85 -12.00 -8.76 -32.60
C ALA A 85 -12.33 -8.07 -33.94
N GLU A 86 -13.00 -6.93 -33.91
CA GLU A 86 -13.27 -6.11 -35.11
C GLU A 86 -11.97 -5.55 -35.72
N GLU A 87 -11.06 -5.03 -34.88
CA GLU A 87 -9.73 -4.59 -35.31
C GLU A 87 -8.90 -5.76 -35.89
N HIS A 88 -8.96 -6.96 -35.29
CA HIS A 88 -8.28 -8.14 -35.83
C HIS A 88 -8.84 -8.60 -37.19
N LEU A 89 -10.16 -8.53 -37.39
CA LEU A 89 -10.80 -8.81 -38.67
C LEU A 89 -10.45 -7.76 -39.74
N ALA A 90 -10.32 -6.48 -39.36
CA ALA A 90 -9.83 -5.44 -40.26
C ALA A 90 -8.36 -5.65 -40.63
N ASP A 91 -7.50 -6.05 -39.68
CA ASP A 91 -6.09 -6.36 -39.91
C ASP A 91 -5.90 -7.53 -40.91
N LEU A 92 -6.69 -8.59 -40.76
CA LEU A 92 -6.69 -9.73 -41.67
C LEU A 92 -7.16 -9.35 -43.09
N ARG A 93 -8.02 -8.34 -43.22
CA ARG A 93 -8.54 -7.86 -44.52
C ARG A 93 -7.56 -6.91 -45.21
N ASP A 94 -7.00 -5.95 -44.47
CA ASP A 94 -6.28 -4.80 -45.04
C ASP A 94 -4.74 -4.92 -44.90
N GLY A 95 -4.26 -6.01 -44.28
CA GLY A 95 -2.89 -6.53 -44.35
C GLY A 95 -1.78 -5.76 -43.62
N ALA A 96 -2.04 -4.52 -43.18
CA ALA A 96 -1.05 -3.67 -42.52
C ALA A 96 -1.61 -2.54 -41.63
N GLY A 97 -2.94 -2.48 -41.41
CA GLY A 97 -3.63 -1.30 -40.86
C GLY A 97 -3.72 -1.17 -39.34
N GLY A 98 -3.08 -2.07 -38.60
CA GLY A 98 -3.38 -2.31 -37.17
C GLY A 98 -3.23 -1.12 -36.24
N ARG A 99 -3.83 -1.25 -35.07
CA ARG A 99 -3.84 -0.23 -34.03
C ARG A 99 -3.20 -0.75 -32.75
N VAL A 100 -2.52 0.13 -32.04
CA VAL A 100 -2.09 -0.10 -30.65
C VAL A 100 -2.32 1.15 -29.81
N ALA A 101 -2.90 0.98 -28.63
CA ALA A 101 -3.07 2.02 -27.63
C ALA A 101 -2.06 1.84 -26.49
N VAL A 102 -1.20 2.82 -26.26
CA VAL A 102 -0.12 2.76 -25.27
C VAL A 102 -0.23 3.92 -24.28
N GLY A 103 -0.23 3.58 -22.99
CA GLY A 103 -0.02 4.54 -21.91
C GLY A 103 1.47 4.77 -21.70
N THR A 104 1.88 5.98 -21.31
CA THR A 104 3.26 6.26 -20.91
C THR A 104 3.32 7.08 -19.62
N LEU A 105 4.22 6.69 -18.72
CA LEU A 105 4.69 7.59 -17.67
C LEU A 105 5.86 8.43 -18.21
N LEU A 106 6.15 9.54 -17.53
CA LEU A 106 7.20 10.50 -17.87
C LEU A 106 8.59 9.84 -18.10
N SER A 107 8.92 8.80 -17.34
CA SER A 107 10.23 8.12 -17.46
C SER A 107 10.44 7.36 -18.78
N ALA A 108 9.37 7.04 -19.51
CA ALA A 108 9.47 6.41 -20.84
C ALA A 108 9.11 7.35 -22.00
N SER A 109 8.47 8.50 -21.71
CA SER A 109 7.95 9.41 -22.75
C SER A 109 9.04 10.24 -23.44
N ALA A 110 10.20 10.45 -22.81
CA ALA A 110 11.29 11.24 -23.38
C ALA A 110 12.17 10.50 -24.40
N GLU A 111 12.40 9.18 -24.30
CA GLU A 111 13.36 8.50 -25.19
C GLU A 111 12.92 7.10 -25.64
N LEU A 112 12.67 6.18 -24.68
CA LEU A 112 12.38 4.78 -24.95
C LEU A 112 11.17 4.59 -25.88
N LEU A 113 10.01 5.14 -25.51
CA LEU A 113 8.77 4.93 -26.25
C LEU A 113 8.75 5.69 -27.61
N PRO A 114 9.13 6.98 -27.71
CA PRO A 114 9.21 7.67 -29.00
C PRO A 114 10.15 6.98 -29.99
N THR A 115 11.31 6.50 -29.53
CA THR A 115 12.28 5.82 -30.39
C THR A 115 11.76 4.47 -30.88
N ALA A 116 11.09 3.70 -30.01
CA ALA A 116 10.43 2.46 -30.39
C ALA A 116 9.30 2.69 -31.41
N ILE A 117 8.45 3.69 -31.20
CA ILE A 117 7.38 4.08 -32.13
C ILE A 117 7.96 4.51 -33.49
N ALA A 118 9.01 5.35 -33.49
CA ALA A 118 9.63 5.84 -34.72
C ALA A 118 10.26 4.70 -35.55
N ARG A 119 10.87 3.71 -34.90
CA ARG A 119 11.37 2.48 -35.55
C ARG A 119 10.22 1.65 -36.11
N LEU A 120 9.23 1.34 -35.29
CA LEU A 120 8.06 0.54 -35.69
C LEU A 120 7.27 1.17 -36.84
N ARG A 121 7.09 2.48 -36.86
CA ARG A 121 6.39 3.21 -37.93
C ARG A 121 7.13 3.18 -39.28
N LYS A 122 8.46 2.96 -39.30
CA LYS A 122 9.21 2.68 -40.53
C LYS A 122 8.94 1.27 -41.04
N GLU A 123 8.91 0.28 -40.15
CA GLU A 123 8.58 -1.12 -40.48
C GLU A 123 7.09 -1.30 -40.86
N ARG A 124 6.19 -0.51 -40.28
CA ARG A 124 4.73 -0.57 -40.45
C ARG A 124 4.10 0.82 -40.69
N PRO A 125 4.21 1.41 -41.91
CA PRO A 125 3.75 2.78 -42.18
C PRO A 125 2.24 3.03 -42.05
N LYS A 126 1.42 1.98 -42.02
CA LYS A 126 -0.04 2.05 -41.82
C LYS A 126 -0.49 1.83 -40.37
N LEU A 127 0.42 1.47 -39.44
CA LEU A 127 0.09 1.20 -38.04
C LEU A 127 -0.33 2.47 -37.27
N VAL A 128 -1.53 2.52 -36.71
CA VAL A 128 -2.01 3.64 -35.89
C VAL A 128 -1.59 3.43 -34.43
N VAL A 129 -0.83 4.37 -33.87
CA VAL A 129 -0.45 4.37 -32.45
C VAL A 129 -1.22 5.47 -31.72
N LYS A 130 -2.07 5.09 -30.75
CA LYS A 130 -2.68 6.03 -29.79
C LYS A 130 -1.76 6.11 -28.58
N LEU A 131 -1.22 7.28 -28.29
CA LEU A 131 -0.41 7.57 -27.11
C LEU A 131 -1.26 8.30 -26.05
N VAL A 132 -1.13 7.91 -24.78
CA VAL A 132 -1.72 8.61 -23.63
C VAL A 132 -0.63 8.78 -22.57
N GLU A 133 -0.28 10.02 -22.24
CA GLU A 133 0.65 10.33 -21.14
C GLU A 133 -0.16 10.72 -19.89
N ALA A 134 0.06 10.01 -18.79
CA ALA A 134 -0.58 10.27 -17.49
C ALA A 134 0.14 9.51 -16.36
N THR A 135 -0.40 9.61 -15.15
CA THR A 135 0.05 8.89 -13.94
C THR A 135 -0.61 7.51 -13.80
N ASP A 136 -0.04 6.65 -12.94
CA ASP A 136 -0.50 5.25 -12.73
C ASP A 136 -1.99 5.13 -12.38
N ASP A 137 -2.53 6.07 -11.59
CA ASP A 137 -3.93 6.13 -11.19
C ASP A 137 -4.90 6.37 -12.36
N VAL A 138 -4.42 6.93 -13.48
CA VAL A 138 -5.17 7.07 -14.74
C VAL A 138 -4.88 5.92 -15.70
N LEU A 139 -3.60 5.55 -15.85
CA LEU A 139 -3.17 4.57 -16.85
C LEU A 139 -3.54 3.12 -16.48
N LEU A 140 -3.49 2.74 -15.20
CA LEU A 140 -3.80 1.37 -14.78
C LEU A 140 -5.29 1.04 -14.88
N PRO A 141 -6.25 1.92 -14.53
CA PRO A 141 -7.65 1.71 -14.83
C PRO A 141 -7.94 1.59 -16.34
N ALA A 142 -7.35 2.45 -17.18
CA ALA A 142 -7.52 2.40 -18.63
C ALA A 142 -6.91 1.13 -19.26
N LEU A 143 -5.78 0.66 -18.72
CA LEU A 143 -5.22 -0.65 -19.09
C LEU A 143 -6.16 -1.79 -18.66
N ARG A 144 -6.76 -1.72 -17.47
CA ARG A 144 -7.68 -2.76 -16.97
C ARG A 144 -9.04 -2.76 -17.68
N SER A 145 -9.56 -1.60 -18.11
CA SER A 145 -10.83 -1.49 -18.85
C SER A 145 -10.72 -2.00 -20.30
N GLY A 146 -9.52 -2.00 -20.87
CA GLY A 146 -9.26 -2.38 -22.26
C GLY A 146 -8.98 -1.22 -23.21
N GLU A 147 -8.94 0.02 -22.71
CA GLU A 147 -8.73 1.25 -23.50
C GLU A 147 -7.25 1.48 -23.91
N LEU A 148 -6.33 0.82 -23.21
CA LEU A 148 -4.91 0.70 -23.53
C LEU A 148 -4.53 -0.78 -23.68
N ASP A 149 -3.62 -1.12 -24.57
CA ASP A 149 -3.07 -2.47 -24.71
C ASP A 149 -1.91 -2.74 -23.74
N LEU A 150 -1.12 -1.70 -23.50
CA LEU A 150 0.05 -1.70 -22.62
C LEU A 150 0.29 -0.30 -22.02
N VAL A 151 1.03 -0.27 -20.92
CA VAL A 151 1.60 0.94 -20.32
C VAL A 151 3.12 0.77 -20.28
N VAL A 152 3.87 1.84 -20.59
CA VAL A 152 5.34 1.85 -20.56
C VAL A 152 5.81 2.93 -19.59
N GLY A 153 6.76 2.60 -18.72
CA GLY A 153 7.26 3.53 -17.72
C GLY A 153 7.78 2.82 -16.48
N ARG A 154 8.00 3.60 -15.42
CA ARG A 154 8.41 3.10 -14.11
C ARG A 154 7.43 2.02 -13.61
N LEU A 155 7.94 0.84 -13.30
CA LEU A 155 7.12 -0.29 -12.86
C LEU A 155 6.74 -0.14 -11.39
N SER A 156 5.44 -0.27 -11.10
CA SER A 156 4.93 -0.41 -9.74
C SER A 156 5.27 -1.78 -9.17
N GLU A 157 5.72 -1.83 -7.91
CA GLU A 157 5.98 -3.08 -7.17
C GLU A 157 4.71 -3.94 -6.94
N GLN A 158 3.53 -3.44 -7.31
CA GLN A 158 2.24 -4.11 -7.05
C GLN A 158 1.80 -5.10 -8.15
N ARG A 159 2.74 -5.89 -8.68
CA ARG A 159 2.54 -6.82 -9.82
C ARG A 159 1.25 -7.65 -9.72
N ASP A 160 1.07 -8.37 -8.61
CA ASP A 160 0.02 -9.37 -8.49
C ASP A 160 -1.36 -8.82 -8.06
N ARG A 161 -1.50 -7.52 -7.75
CA ARG A 161 -2.76 -6.95 -7.23
C ARG A 161 -3.70 -6.38 -8.28
N LEU A 162 -3.24 -6.25 -9.53
CA LEU A 162 -3.92 -5.45 -10.54
C LEU A 162 -4.40 -6.26 -11.75
N ASN A 163 -4.21 -7.59 -11.74
CA ASN A 163 -4.37 -8.46 -12.92
C ASN A 163 -3.54 -7.95 -14.12
N VAL A 164 -2.29 -7.59 -13.86
CA VAL A 164 -1.32 -7.13 -14.86
C VAL A 164 -0.07 -7.99 -14.89
N THR A 165 0.52 -8.14 -16.07
CA THR A 165 1.84 -8.75 -16.26
C THR A 165 2.84 -7.65 -16.53
N GLN A 166 3.94 -7.63 -15.78
CA GLN A 166 5.02 -6.65 -15.93
C GLN A 166 6.31 -7.29 -16.45
N GLU A 167 7.02 -6.57 -17.30
CA GLU A 167 8.33 -6.93 -17.85
C GLU A 167 9.31 -5.76 -17.66
N VAL A 168 10.44 -6.00 -16.99
CA VAL A 168 11.53 -5.01 -16.84
C VAL A 168 12.26 -4.87 -18.18
N LEU A 169 12.57 -3.64 -18.58
CA LEU A 169 13.35 -3.33 -19.78
C LEU A 169 14.71 -2.72 -19.47
N MET A 170 14.76 -1.79 -18.52
CA MET A 170 15.96 -1.06 -18.08
C MET A 170 15.68 -0.38 -16.74
N ASP A 171 16.70 0.18 -16.09
CA ASP A 171 16.56 0.95 -14.84
C ASP A 171 16.69 2.45 -15.12
N ASP A 172 16.11 3.29 -14.26
CA ASP A 172 16.24 4.76 -14.32
C ASP A 172 16.18 5.36 -12.91
N ILE A 173 16.93 6.44 -12.70
CA ILE A 173 17.07 7.17 -11.45
C ILE A 173 16.53 8.59 -11.62
N ALA A 174 16.09 9.24 -10.54
CA ALA A 174 15.67 10.63 -10.61
C ALA A 174 16.84 11.59 -10.34
N CYS A 175 16.91 12.66 -11.11
CA CYS A 175 17.88 13.74 -10.97
C CYS A 175 17.17 15.02 -10.51
N VAL A 176 17.82 15.79 -9.63
CA VAL A 176 17.41 17.17 -9.36
C VAL A 176 17.92 18.07 -10.49
N VAL A 177 17.04 18.93 -11.01
CA VAL A 177 17.33 19.88 -12.10
C VAL A 177 16.99 21.30 -11.67
N ALA A 178 17.69 22.28 -12.25
CA ALA A 178 17.42 23.71 -12.10
C ALA A 178 17.73 24.43 -13.43
N ARG A 179 17.41 25.72 -13.56
CA ARG A 179 17.93 26.51 -14.71
C ARG A 179 19.45 26.51 -14.78
N HIS A 180 19.94 26.71 -15.99
CA HIS A 180 21.30 27.13 -16.24
C HIS A 180 21.62 28.41 -15.45
N GLY A 181 22.75 28.42 -14.74
CA GLY A 181 23.17 29.54 -13.87
C GLY A 181 22.35 29.71 -12.59
N HIS A 182 21.66 28.66 -12.11
CA HIS A 182 21.06 28.63 -10.77
C HIS A 182 22.16 28.72 -9.68
N PRO A 183 21.99 29.40 -8.53
CA PRO A 183 23.08 29.63 -7.57
C PRO A 183 23.76 28.34 -7.05
N LEU A 184 23.03 27.22 -6.95
CA LEU A 184 23.61 25.92 -6.57
C LEU A 184 24.58 25.34 -7.61
N THR A 185 24.54 25.75 -8.88
CA THR A 185 25.46 25.23 -9.92
C THR A 185 26.88 25.74 -9.76
N MET A 186 27.09 26.77 -8.93
CA MET A 186 28.41 27.30 -8.59
C MET A 186 29.11 26.51 -7.48
N ARG A 187 28.44 25.52 -6.87
CA ARG A 187 28.99 24.68 -5.80
C ARG A 187 29.61 23.40 -6.37
N ARG A 188 30.78 23.02 -5.84
CA ARG A 188 31.46 21.75 -6.21
C ARG A 188 30.76 20.49 -5.72
N ALA A 189 29.91 20.61 -4.70
CA ALA A 189 29.08 19.54 -4.15
C ALA A 189 27.81 20.17 -3.57
N VAL A 190 26.69 19.45 -3.64
CA VAL A 190 25.39 19.88 -3.13
C VAL A 190 24.76 18.72 -2.35
N SER A 191 24.43 18.97 -1.08
CA SER A 191 23.73 17.99 -0.22
C SER A 191 22.21 18.19 -0.30
N LEU A 192 21.41 17.21 0.14
CA LEU A 192 19.95 17.40 0.24
C LEU A 192 19.58 18.54 1.20
N ALA A 193 20.35 18.75 2.26
CA ALA A 193 20.17 19.87 3.19
C ALA A 193 20.31 21.25 2.52
N ASP A 194 21.18 21.38 1.50
CA ASP A 194 21.35 22.61 0.72
C ASP A 194 20.14 22.95 -0.16
N LEU A 195 19.25 21.97 -0.41
CA LEU A 195 18.10 22.11 -1.29
C LEU A 195 16.80 22.53 -0.58
N ILE A 196 16.71 22.34 0.74
CA ILE A 196 15.47 22.54 1.52
C ILE A 196 14.96 23.99 1.43
N GLY A 197 15.87 24.96 1.41
CA GLY A 197 15.55 26.39 1.39
C GLY A 197 15.21 26.99 0.03
N TRP A 198 15.04 26.16 -1.01
CA TRP A 198 14.68 26.61 -2.37
C TRP A 198 13.23 26.30 -2.70
N GLU A 199 12.68 27.00 -3.69
CA GLU A 199 11.35 26.71 -4.21
C GLU A 199 11.37 25.43 -5.06
N TRP A 200 10.36 24.58 -4.92
CA TRP A 200 10.33 23.26 -5.56
C TRP A 200 9.18 23.08 -6.55
N ILE A 201 9.42 22.27 -7.58
CA ILE A 201 8.41 21.65 -8.43
C ILE A 201 8.50 20.14 -8.22
N LEU A 202 7.47 19.57 -7.62
CA LEU A 202 7.42 18.15 -7.26
C LEU A 202 6.27 17.43 -7.98
N PRO A 203 6.40 16.11 -8.22
CA PRO A 203 5.24 15.30 -8.56
C PRO A 203 4.21 15.29 -7.40
N PRO A 204 2.90 15.14 -7.69
CA PRO A 204 1.87 15.01 -6.66
C PRO A 204 2.13 13.88 -5.67
N ALA A 205 1.70 14.07 -4.40
CA ALA A 205 1.86 13.15 -3.27
C ALA A 205 1.48 11.68 -3.57
N GLN A 206 0.51 11.47 -4.46
CA GLN A 206 -0.02 10.16 -4.85
C GLN A 206 0.94 9.36 -5.75
N THR A 207 1.94 10.01 -6.37
CA THR A 207 2.85 9.36 -7.32
C THR A 207 3.95 8.56 -6.63
N SER A 208 4.43 7.50 -7.29
CA SER A 208 5.55 6.69 -6.78
C SER A 208 6.85 7.47 -6.66
N LEU A 209 7.13 8.37 -7.62
CA LEU A 209 8.33 9.21 -7.59
C LEU A 209 8.33 10.17 -6.40
N ARG A 210 7.20 10.82 -6.09
CA ARG A 210 7.10 11.71 -4.91
C ARG A 210 7.39 10.98 -3.60
N ARG A 211 6.87 9.77 -3.41
CA ARG A 211 7.17 8.98 -2.20
C ARG A 211 8.66 8.68 -2.05
N LEU A 212 9.35 8.36 -3.15
CA LEU A 212 10.79 8.06 -3.11
C LEU A 212 11.64 9.34 -2.89
N ILE A 213 11.21 10.49 -3.41
CA ILE A 213 11.81 11.80 -3.07
C ILE A 213 11.63 12.08 -1.57
N ASP A 214 10.41 11.97 -1.04
CA ASP A 214 10.13 12.20 0.38
C ASP A 214 10.93 11.24 1.28
N MET A 215 11.16 9.99 0.86
CA MET A 215 12.03 9.03 1.55
C MET A 215 13.50 9.46 1.53
N ALA A 216 14.03 9.90 0.38
CA ALA A 216 15.43 10.33 0.27
C ALA A 216 15.77 11.50 1.22
N PHE A 217 14.85 12.45 1.44
CA PHE A 217 15.02 13.49 2.47
C PHE A 217 14.98 12.90 3.89
N ARG A 218 14.01 12.03 4.18
CA ARG A 218 13.83 11.45 5.52
C ARG A 218 14.96 10.51 5.96
N GLU A 219 15.60 9.80 5.03
CA GLU A 219 16.75 8.93 5.33
C GLU A 219 17.97 9.74 5.80
N GLU A 220 18.15 10.97 5.31
CA GLU A 220 19.14 11.94 5.80
C GLU A 220 18.66 12.71 7.06
N GLY A 221 17.52 12.33 7.65
CA GLY A 221 16.94 13.01 8.81
C GLY A 221 16.35 14.39 8.51
N LEU A 222 16.02 14.68 7.25
CA LEU A 222 15.50 15.95 6.78
C LEU A 222 13.98 15.87 6.53
N GLU A 223 13.26 16.96 6.80
CA GLU A 223 11.87 17.09 6.35
C GLU A 223 11.83 17.35 4.84
N PRO A 224 10.98 16.66 4.06
CA PRO A 224 10.87 16.87 2.63
C PRO A 224 10.20 18.23 2.31
N PRO A 225 10.47 18.82 1.14
CA PRO A 225 9.87 20.11 0.77
C PRO A 225 8.33 20.05 0.73
N THR A 226 7.68 20.85 1.57
CA THR A 226 6.22 20.91 1.75
C THR A 226 5.55 22.03 0.96
N HIS A 227 6.30 23.10 0.65
CA HIS A 227 5.86 24.21 -0.18
C HIS A 227 6.43 24.04 -1.59
N ALA A 228 5.68 23.35 -2.45
CA ALA A 228 6.10 23.03 -3.81
C ALA A 228 4.94 23.23 -4.80
N VAL A 229 5.29 23.58 -6.04
CA VAL A 229 4.37 23.49 -7.19
C VAL A 229 4.20 22.01 -7.52
N GLU A 230 3.02 21.44 -7.23
CA GLU A 230 2.72 20.05 -7.58
C GLU A 230 2.33 19.93 -9.05
N SER A 231 3.16 19.27 -9.87
CA SER A 231 2.92 19.16 -11.31
C SER A 231 3.63 17.98 -11.99
N VAL A 232 2.89 17.29 -12.85
CA VAL A 232 3.41 16.29 -13.80
C VAL A 232 3.57 16.83 -15.23
N SER A 233 3.26 18.11 -15.46
CA SER A 233 3.33 18.72 -16.79
C SER A 233 4.76 19.13 -17.12
N LEU A 234 5.49 18.29 -17.88
CA LEU A 234 6.88 18.58 -18.27
C LEU A 234 7.04 19.97 -18.91
N LEU A 235 6.07 20.39 -19.74
CA LEU A 235 6.10 21.67 -20.44
C LEU A 235 5.97 22.86 -19.47
N ALA A 236 5.05 22.78 -18.50
CA ALA A 236 4.92 23.81 -17.47
C ALA A 236 6.12 23.81 -16.51
N ASN A 237 6.61 22.63 -16.13
CA ASN A 237 7.77 22.47 -15.27
C ASN A 237 9.01 23.07 -15.94
N ARG A 238 9.25 22.80 -17.24
CA ARG A 238 10.36 23.40 -18.00
C ARG A 238 10.30 24.92 -18.02
N ALA A 239 9.11 25.51 -18.25
CA ALA A 239 8.95 26.97 -18.26
C ALA A 239 9.27 27.59 -16.88
N LEU A 240 8.67 27.06 -15.81
CA LEU A 240 8.92 27.52 -14.44
C LEU A 240 10.39 27.37 -14.01
N LEU A 241 11.03 26.25 -14.38
CA LEU A 241 12.44 26.00 -14.09
C LEU A 241 13.38 26.96 -14.82
N ILE A 242 13.05 27.38 -16.05
CA ILE A 242 13.88 28.32 -16.83
C ILE A 242 13.71 29.75 -16.33
N ASP A 243 12.48 30.17 -16.01
CA ASP A 243 12.14 31.56 -15.72
C ASP A 243 12.43 31.97 -14.25
N ALA A 244 12.65 31.03 -13.33
CA ALA A 244 12.88 31.31 -11.90
C ALA A 244 13.80 30.27 -11.21
N ASP A 245 14.22 30.57 -9.98
CA ASP A 245 15.09 29.71 -9.15
C ASP A 245 14.33 28.54 -8.48
N TYR A 246 13.63 27.74 -9.31
CA TYR A 246 13.02 26.49 -8.88
C TYR A 246 13.97 25.29 -9.00
N LEU A 247 13.80 24.34 -8.08
CA LEU A 247 14.33 22.99 -8.19
C LEU A 247 13.24 22.03 -8.68
N GLY A 248 13.54 21.20 -9.66
CA GLY A 248 12.65 20.17 -10.18
C GLY A 248 13.24 18.78 -10.02
N VAL A 249 12.41 17.74 -10.03
CA VAL A 249 12.87 16.35 -10.10
C VAL A 249 12.39 15.70 -11.39
N LEU A 250 13.32 15.20 -12.20
CA LEU A 250 13.04 14.53 -13.47
C LEU A 250 13.74 13.16 -13.53
N PRO A 251 13.18 12.14 -14.19
CA PRO A 251 13.92 10.92 -14.53
C PRO A 251 15.18 11.26 -15.35
N ALA A 252 16.30 10.54 -15.16
CA ALA A 252 17.58 10.91 -15.75
C ALA A 252 17.53 10.95 -17.28
N SER A 253 16.80 10.02 -17.90
CA SER A 253 16.49 9.99 -19.33
C SER A 253 15.85 11.31 -19.83
N VAL A 254 14.88 11.84 -19.09
CA VAL A 254 14.20 13.11 -19.36
C VAL A 254 15.14 14.29 -19.11
N ALA A 255 15.81 14.29 -17.95
CA ALA A 255 16.73 15.37 -17.54
C ALA A 255 17.86 15.58 -18.56
N ARG A 256 18.51 14.50 -19.03
CA ARG A 256 19.54 14.57 -20.08
C ARG A 256 19.01 15.22 -21.35
N ARG A 257 17.78 14.87 -21.77
CA ARG A 257 17.16 15.43 -22.98
C ARG A 257 16.81 16.91 -22.82
N GLU A 258 16.32 17.32 -21.65
CA GLU A 258 15.98 18.71 -21.35
C GLU A 258 17.24 19.61 -21.27
N VAL A 259 18.34 19.09 -20.69
CA VAL A 259 19.65 19.76 -20.65
C VAL A 259 20.26 19.88 -22.06
N ALA A 260 20.19 18.82 -22.88
CA ALA A 260 20.64 18.86 -24.27
C ALA A 260 19.83 19.85 -25.14
N GLY A 261 18.56 20.10 -24.77
CA GLY A 261 17.73 21.17 -25.35
C GLY A 261 18.08 22.58 -24.87
N GLY A 262 19.03 22.73 -23.93
CA GLY A 262 19.45 23.99 -23.34
C GLY A 262 18.47 24.55 -22.30
N GLY A 263 18.97 25.44 -21.44
CA GLY A 263 18.18 26.18 -20.45
C GLY A 263 18.15 25.55 -19.05
N LEU A 264 18.28 24.23 -18.93
CA LEU A 264 18.38 23.52 -17.64
C LEU A 264 19.79 22.94 -17.42
N THR A 265 20.09 22.59 -16.16
CA THR A 265 21.22 21.75 -15.78
C THR A 265 20.79 20.74 -14.71
N ILE A 266 21.44 19.58 -14.66
CA ILE A 266 21.34 18.64 -13.55
C ILE A 266 22.20 19.16 -12.39
N LEU A 267 21.67 19.13 -11.17
CA LEU A 267 22.42 19.48 -9.95
C LEU A 267 23.21 18.26 -9.44
N PRO A 268 24.36 18.48 -8.78
CA PRO A 268 25.26 17.41 -8.35
C PRO A 268 24.80 16.77 -7.03
N VAL A 269 23.67 16.11 -7.08
CA VAL A 269 23.02 15.45 -5.94
C VAL A 269 22.27 14.21 -6.42
N THR A 270 22.55 13.08 -5.77
CA THR A 270 21.97 11.78 -6.13
C THR A 270 20.77 11.48 -5.23
N LEU A 271 19.69 10.97 -5.81
CA LEU A 271 18.53 10.46 -5.09
C LEU A 271 18.52 8.92 -5.21
N GLU A 272 19.43 8.22 -4.54
CA GLU A 272 19.67 6.77 -4.74
C GLU A 272 18.40 5.92 -4.55
N VAL A 273 17.58 6.26 -3.55
CA VAL A 273 16.26 5.66 -3.27
C VAL A 273 15.26 5.75 -4.46
N THR A 274 15.53 6.61 -5.44
CA THR A 274 14.70 6.77 -6.65
C THR A 274 15.12 5.89 -7.84
N GLU A 275 16.16 5.07 -7.71
CA GLU A 275 16.47 4.03 -8.69
C GLU A 275 15.32 3.02 -8.74
N SER A 276 14.67 2.84 -9.90
CA SER A 276 13.73 1.73 -10.07
C SER A 276 13.49 1.35 -11.54
N PRO A 277 13.04 0.12 -11.80
CA PRO A 277 12.93 -0.39 -13.16
C PRO A 277 11.86 0.33 -13.98
N ILE A 278 12.22 0.67 -15.22
CA ILE A 278 11.31 0.98 -16.33
C ILE A 278 10.95 -0.32 -17.05
N GLY A 279 9.71 -0.44 -17.46
CA GLY A 279 9.25 -1.62 -18.17
C GLY A 279 7.90 -1.47 -18.84
N ILE A 280 7.34 -2.62 -19.21
CA ILE A 280 6.06 -2.77 -19.89
C ILE A 280 5.08 -3.39 -18.89
N THR A 281 3.88 -2.82 -18.77
CA THR A 281 2.75 -3.38 -18.02
C THR A 281 1.62 -3.71 -19.01
N THR A 282 1.08 -4.93 -18.94
CA THR A 282 -0.01 -5.43 -19.80
C THR A 282 -1.09 -6.11 -18.95
N ARG A 283 -2.30 -6.38 -19.48
CA ARG A 283 -3.30 -7.19 -18.77
C ARG A 283 -2.88 -8.66 -18.68
N SER A 284 -2.99 -9.26 -17.50
CA SER A 284 -2.79 -10.71 -17.32
C SER A 284 -3.84 -11.53 -18.07
N HIS A 285 -3.44 -12.69 -18.58
CA HIS A 285 -4.30 -13.68 -19.25
C HIS A 285 -5.04 -13.20 -20.53
N VAL A 286 -4.64 -12.07 -21.13
CA VAL A 286 -5.18 -11.56 -22.39
C VAL A 286 -4.20 -11.82 -23.54
N ARG A 287 -4.68 -12.28 -24.70
CA ARG A 287 -3.85 -12.28 -25.92
C ARG A 287 -3.70 -10.85 -26.43
N LEU A 288 -2.47 -10.37 -26.53
CA LEU A 288 -2.13 -9.09 -27.13
C LEU A 288 -2.36 -9.11 -28.65
N SER A 289 -2.80 -7.98 -29.22
CA SER A 289 -2.94 -7.81 -30.67
C SER A 289 -1.58 -7.93 -31.38
N PRO A 290 -1.53 -8.27 -32.69
CA PRO A 290 -0.29 -8.29 -33.46
C PRO A 290 0.45 -6.94 -33.41
N ALA A 291 -0.29 -5.83 -33.44
CA ALA A 291 0.23 -4.48 -33.29
C ALA A 291 0.89 -4.23 -31.92
N ALA A 292 0.25 -4.65 -30.83
CA ALA A 292 0.83 -4.55 -29.48
C ALA A 292 2.09 -5.42 -29.33
N GLN A 293 2.09 -6.65 -29.87
CA GLN A 293 3.27 -7.52 -29.88
C GLN A 293 4.46 -6.89 -30.66
N LEU A 294 4.19 -6.26 -31.81
CA LEU A 294 5.21 -5.55 -32.58
C LEU A 294 5.78 -4.34 -31.82
N LEU A 295 4.94 -3.59 -31.09
CA LEU A 295 5.41 -2.47 -30.25
C LEU A 295 6.25 -2.96 -29.05
N ILE A 296 5.85 -4.03 -28.38
CA ILE A 296 6.67 -4.69 -27.34
C ILE A 296 8.02 -5.13 -27.91
N GLY A 297 8.03 -5.74 -29.10
CA GLY A 297 9.27 -6.10 -29.79
C GLY A 297 10.17 -4.90 -30.11
N ALA A 298 9.59 -3.77 -30.52
CA ALA A 298 10.33 -2.53 -30.79
C ALA A 298 10.85 -1.86 -29.50
N LEU A 299 10.10 -1.93 -28.40
CA LEU A 299 10.49 -1.45 -27.07
C LEU A 299 11.69 -2.23 -26.55
N ARG A 300 11.65 -3.57 -26.57
CA ARG A 300 12.77 -4.44 -26.18
C ARG A 300 14.06 -4.14 -26.95
N ARG A 301 13.97 -4.01 -28.28
CA ARG A 301 15.13 -3.63 -29.13
C ARG A 301 15.68 -2.25 -28.77
N THR A 302 14.80 -1.31 -28.46
CA THR A 302 15.20 0.06 -28.11
C THR A 302 15.83 0.14 -26.72
N ALA A 303 15.28 -0.57 -25.73
CA ALA A 303 15.87 -0.64 -24.39
C ALA A 303 17.29 -1.24 -24.43
N ALA A 304 17.49 -2.35 -25.16
CA ALA A 304 18.82 -2.95 -25.31
C ALA A 304 19.85 -1.98 -25.94
N ASP A 305 19.44 -1.22 -26.96
CA ASP A 305 20.31 -0.19 -27.57
C ASP A 305 20.63 0.97 -26.60
N LEU A 306 19.68 1.39 -25.75
CA LEU A 306 19.91 2.44 -24.77
C LEU A 306 20.84 1.96 -23.65
N SER A 307 20.57 0.81 -23.04
CA SER A 307 21.43 0.23 -21.99
C SER A 307 22.86 -0.04 -22.49
N SER A 308 23.04 -0.37 -23.78
CA SER A 308 24.38 -0.55 -24.37
C SER A 308 25.16 0.76 -24.56
N ARG A 309 24.48 1.91 -24.72
CA ARG A 309 25.12 3.24 -24.76
C ARG A 309 25.59 3.67 -23.39
N ASP A 310 24.74 3.49 -22.37
CA ASP A 310 25.11 3.75 -20.98
C ASP A 310 26.34 2.91 -20.56
N ILE A 311 26.54 1.71 -21.14
CA ILE A 311 27.73 0.86 -20.94
C ILE A 311 28.94 1.32 -21.80
N SER A 312 28.74 1.82 -23.03
CA SER A 312 29.87 2.30 -23.86
C SER A 312 30.51 3.58 -23.33
N ASP A 313 29.71 4.45 -22.71
CA ASP A 313 30.18 5.67 -22.06
C ASP A 313 30.96 5.36 -20.76
N GLN A 314 30.70 4.21 -20.11
CA GLN A 314 31.50 3.72 -18.99
C GLN A 314 32.90 3.20 -19.39
N HIS A 315 33.13 2.82 -20.65
CA HIS A 315 34.35 2.12 -21.09
C HIS A 315 35.46 3.04 -21.65
N HIS A 316 35.19 4.33 -21.86
CA HIS A 316 36.18 5.28 -22.41
C HIS A 316 36.96 6.07 -21.34
N ALA A 317 36.67 5.85 -20.04
CA ALA A 317 37.37 6.51 -18.93
C ALA A 317 38.51 5.64 -18.37
N PRO A 318 39.75 6.17 -18.20
CA PRO A 318 40.87 5.41 -17.69
C PRO A 318 40.83 5.24 -16.16
N GLY A 319 40.09 4.22 -15.70
CA GLY A 319 40.29 3.59 -14.39
C GLY A 319 39.37 4.06 -13.25
N GLY A 320 38.58 3.11 -12.73
CA GLY A 320 37.73 3.29 -11.54
C GLY A 320 36.26 3.05 -11.83
N ARG A 321 35.55 2.35 -10.93
CA ARG A 321 34.11 2.10 -11.07
C ARG A 321 33.34 3.42 -10.98
N TYR A 322 32.46 3.68 -11.94
CA TYR A 322 31.51 4.80 -11.87
C TYR A 322 30.60 4.64 -10.65
N SER A 323 30.67 5.59 -9.73
CA SER A 323 29.56 5.97 -8.84
C SER A 323 28.75 7.06 -9.57
N PRO A 324 27.42 7.16 -9.39
CA PRO A 324 26.58 8.15 -10.09
C PRO A 324 26.93 9.64 -9.86
N ALA A 325 27.89 9.94 -8.98
CA ALA A 325 28.29 11.30 -8.61
C ALA A 325 29.22 12.04 -9.62
N SER A 326 29.54 11.46 -10.79
CA SER A 326 30.55 12.02 -11.71
C SER A 326 30.01 12.87 -12.87
N CYS A 327 28.73 13.27 -12.89
CA CYS A 327 28.21 14.27 -13.84
C CYS A 327 28.61 15.72 -13.47
N LEU A 328 29.82 15.89 -12.94
CA LEU A 328 30.34 17.16 -12.41
C LEU A 328 31.60 17.58 -13.16
N ASN A 329 31.47 18.68 -13.91
CA ASN A 329 32.51 19.36 -14.68
C ASN A 329 33.08 18.58 -15.88
N ASP A 330 32.49 18.82 -17.05
CA ASP A 330 33.29 19.07 -18.25
C ASP A 330 33.01 20.50 -18.73
N GLU A 331 34.04 21.34 -18.70
CA GLU A 331 33.97 22.72 -19.16
C GLU A 331 33.98 22.76 -20.70
N PHE A 332 32.92 23.26 -21.34
CA PHE A 332 33.02 23.75 -22.71
C PHE A 332 32.58 25.21 -22.84
N SER A 333 33.59 26.07 -22.74
CA SER A 333 33.51 27.48 -23.11
C SER A 333 33.22 27.64 -24.61
N ILE A 334 32.45 28.67 -24.94
CA ILE A 334 31.99 28.99 -26.28
C ILE A 334 33.15 29.54 -27.12
N TYR A 335 33.65 28.78 -28.12
CA TYR A 335 34.39 29.36 -29.24
C TYR A 335 34.06 28.69 -30.59
N ARG A 336 34.32 29.44 -31.67
CA ARG A 336 33.70 29.30 -32.99
C ARG A 336 34.24 28.14 -33.84
N ALA A 337 33.44 27.73 -34.81
CA ALA A 337 33.86 26.87 -35.90
C ALA A 337 34.99 27.50 -36.74
N GLY A 338 36.04 26.71 -37.00
CA GLY A 338 37.05 26.96 -38.03
C GLY A 338 38.48 27.15 -37.52
N ASP A 339 39.23 26.04 -37.35
CA ASP A 339 40.67 26.00 -37.70
C ASP A 339 41.35 24.59 -37.71
N CYS A 340 40.60 23.47 -37.74
CA CYS A 340 41.18 22.12 -37.95
C CYS A 340 41.27 21.64 -39.41
N ALA A 341 41.06 22.54 -40.40
CA ALA A 341 41.06 22.20 -41.83
C ALA A 341 42.39 22.53 -42.56
N LYS A 342 43.49 22.84 -41.83
CA LYS A 342 44.73 23.39 -42.43
C LYS A 342 46.01 22.57 -42.26
N PHE A 343 46.04 21.50 -41.46
CA PHE A 343 47.27 20.71 -41.28
C PHE A 343 47.41 19.50 -42.22
N CYS A 344 46.40 19.19 -43.03
CA CYS A 344 46.40 18.01 -43.91
C CYS A 344 46.75 18.30 -45.39
N MET A 345 47.13 19.54 -45.73
CA MET A 345 47.32 19.98 -47.13
C MET A 345 48.62 20.79 -47.35
N ARG A 346 49.75 20.31 -46.82
CA ARG A 346 51.10 20.87 -47.13
C ARG A 346 52.26 19.87 -46.87
N GLY A 347 52.16 18.66 -47.42
CA GLY A 347 53.22 17.64 -47.38
C GLY A 347 53.49 16.90 -48.71
N LEU A 348 52.70 17.16 -49.76
CA LEU A 348 52.80 16.53 -51.08
C LEU A 348 53.88 17.19 -51.98
N ALA A 349 55.11 17.38 -51.45
CA ALA A 349 56.15 18.16 -52.14
C ALA A 349 57.60 17.65 -52.04
N THR A 350 57.89 16.57 -51.28
CA THR A 350 59.27 16.09 -51.08
C THR A 350 59.50 14.59 -51.31
N GLY A 351 58.48 13.82 -51.70
CA GLY A 351 58.67 12.50 -52.32
C GLY A 351 59.36 11.42 -51.48
N GLN A 352 59.23 11.45 -50.15
CA GLN A 352 59.70 10.37 -49.27
C GLN A 352 58.53 9.64 -48.59
N PRO A 353 58.59 8.30 -48.45
CA PRO A 353 57.55 7.52 -47.78
C PRO A 353 57.72 7.57 -46.25
N CYS A 354 56.60 7.68 -45.54
CA CYS A 354 56.53 7.41 -44.09
C CYS A 354 55.80 6.08 -43.89
N GLU A 355 56.51 4.96 -43.98
CA GLU A 355 56.02 3.64 -43.61
C GLU A 355 56.45 3.25 -42.19
N GLY A 356 55.47 3.04 -41.30
CA GLY A 356 55.60 2.21 -40.10
C GLY A 356 56.48 2.72 -38.94
N THR A 357 56.44 2.14 -37.74
CA THR A 357 55.59 1.03 -37.24
C THR A 357 55.46 1.11 -35.71
N THR A 358 54.44 0.47 -35.16
CA THR A 358 54.28 0.15 -33.73
C THR A 358 55.45 -0.64 -33.13
N CYS A 359 55.88 -0.31 -31.91
CA CYS A 359 56.58 -1.19 -30.97
C CYS A 359 55.93 -1.06 -29.58
N SER A 360 55.44 -2.11 -28.89
CA SER A 360 56.07 -3.40 -28.54
C SER A 360 57.17 -3.26 -27.49
N VAL A 361 56.94 -3.81 -26.29
CA VAL A 361 57.89 -3.83 -25.16
C VAL A 361 58.37 -5.25 -24.92
N ARG A 362 59.68 -5.48 -25.00
CA ARG A 362 60.39 -6.62 -24.39
C ARG A 362 61.90 -6.38 -24.31
N ASP A 363 62.54 -7.24 -23.50
CA ASP A 363 63.99 -7.52 -23.41
C ASP A 363 64.86 -6.50 -22.62
N LEU A 364 65.71 -6.87 -21.65
CA LEU A 364 66.20 -8.17 -21.11
C LEU A 364 66.41 -8.11 -19.56
N GLY A 365 66.48 -9.22 -18.81
CA GLY A 365 66.48 -10.63 -19.26
C GLY A 365 66.56 -11.71 -18.15
N HIS A 366 66.97 -12.93 -18.58
CA HIS A 366 67.16 -14.22 -17.87
C HIS A 366 65.89 -15.00 -17.42
N ILE A 367 65.24 -15.87 -18.20
CA ILE A 367 65.65 -17.13 -18.91
C ILE A 367 66.07 -18.27 -17.94
N PRO A 368 65.57 -19.54 -18.02
CA PRO A 368 64.37 -20.09 -18.72
C PRO A 368 63.57 -21.24 -18.00
N SER A 369 62.43 -21.66 -18.62
CA SER A 369 61.86 -23.05 -18.74
C SER A 369 61.54 -23.89 -17.48
N SER A 370 60.43 -24.65 -17.37
CA SER A 370 59.41 -25.06 -18.36
C SER A 370 58.08 -25.52 -17.71
N LEU A 371 56.96 -25.26 -18.39
CA LEU A 371 55.63 -25.90 -18.26
C LEU A 371 55.63 -27.33 -18.87
N PRO A 372 54.58 -28.21 -18.77
CA PRO A 372 53.14 -27.89 -18.75
C PRO A 372 52.20 -28.82 -17.92
N ALA A 373 50.89 -28.66 -18.17
CA ALA A 373 49.74 -29.34 -17.57
C ALA A 373 49.58 -30.84 -17.87
N THR A 374 48.79 -31.55 -17.06
CA THR A 374 47.59 -32.33 -17.48
C THR A 374 46.77 -32.84 -16.27
N ALA A 375 45.56 -33.34 -16.51
CA ALA A 375 44.66 -33.95 -15.51
C ALA A 375 44.56 -35.49 -15.70
N SER A 376 43.90 -36.18 -14.74
CA SER A 376 43.63 -37.64 -14.68
C SER A 376 44.88 -38.52 -14.38
N GLN A 377 44.80 -39.76 -13.85
CA GLN A 377 43.69 -40.62 -13.36
C GLN A 377 44.25 -41.78 -12.48
N CYS A 378 43.37 -42.61 -11.90
CA CYS A 378 43.62 -43.93 -11.28
C CYS A 378 44.42 -43.98 -9.95
N GLU A 379 44.35 -45.01 -9.10
CA GLU A 379 43.32 -45.94 -8.58
C GLU A 379 44.07 -46.92 -7.65
N GLU A 380 43.43 -47.43 -6.58
CA GLU A 380 43.94 -48.49 -5.67
C GLU A 380 45.28 -48.19 -4.92
N GLY A 381 45.61 -48.71 -3.74
CA GLY A 381 44.98 -49.67 -2.84
C GLY A 381 46.07 -50.25 -1.89
N THR A 382 45.66 -50.89 -0.78
CA THR A 382 46.49 -51.67 0.19
C THR A 382 47.28 -50.97 1.33
N GLU A 383 46.89 -51.37 2.54
CA GLU A 383 47.64 -51.69 3.78
C GLU A 383 49.17 -51.41 3.88
N THR A 384 49.74 -50.99 5.02
CA THR A 384 49.79 -51.76 6.29
C THR A 384 50.34 -50.98 7.50
N MET A 385 49.92 -51.40 8.71
CA MET A 385 50.62 -51.39 10.03
C MET A 385 51.36 -50.12 10.53
N ARG A 386 50.84 -49.43 11.56
CA ARG A 386 50.89 -49.72 13.02
C ARG A 386 52.23 -49.43 13.73
N LEU A 387 52.20 -48.48 14.67
CA LEU A 387 52.85 -48.63 15.99
C LEU A 387 51.81 -48.40 17.11
N LYS A 388 51.92 -49.12 18.22
CA LYS A 388 51.00 -49.06 19.38
C LYS A 388 51.58 -48.24 20.53
N GLY A 389 50.73 -47.49 21.25
CA GLY A 389 51.00 -46.89 22.56
C GLY A 389 49.77 -46.98 23.48
N ILE A 390 49.97 -47.22 24.78
CA ILE A 390 49.02 -47.78 25.77
C ILE A 390 49.38 -47.23 27.16
N LEU A 391 48.49 -46.87 28.11
CA LEU A 391 47.01 -46.72 28.17
C LEU A 391 46.74 -45.29 28.78
N PRO A 392 45.80 -44.92 29.71
CA PRO A 392 44.63 -45.60 30.30
C PRO A 392 43.28 -44.86 30.17
N THR A 393 42.22 -45.64 30.30
CA THR A 393 40.81 -45.22 30.44
C THR A 393 40.52 -44.65 31.84
N ALA A 394 39.62 -43.67 31.94
CA ALA A 394 38.95 -43.30 33.18
C ALA A 394 37.43 -43.50 33.03
N LEU A 395 36.83 -44.28 33.94
CA LEU A 395 35.37 -44.40 34.06
C LEU A 395 34.79 -43.10 34.62
N LEU A 396 33.70 -42.62 34.05
CA LEU A 396 32.80 -41.66 34.70
C LEU A 396 31.36 -42.11 34.53
N ALA A 397 30.56 -41.89 35.57
CA ALA A 397 29.29 -42.56 35.79
C ALA A 397 28.18 -42.10 34.83
N LEU A 398 27.30 -43.05 34.49
CA LEU A 398 26.03 -42.80 33.79
C LEU A 398 25.04 -42.08 34.73
N GLY A 399 25.22 -40.79 34.90
CA GLY A 399 24.15 -39.89 35.33
C GLY A 399 23.18 -39.69 34.17
N VAL A 400 22.13 -40.50 34.09
CA VAL A 400 21.01 -40.25 33.16
C VAL A 400 20.19 -39.08 33.69
N SER A 401 20.72 -37.87 33.52
CA SER A 401 19.91 -36.68 33.50
C SER A 401 18.98 -36.81 32.30
N ALA A 402 17.72 -37.17 32.57
CA ALA A 402 16.66 -37.08 31.59
C ALA A 402 16.51 -35.59 31.21
N ALA A 403 17.23 -35.18 30.17
CA ALA A 403 16.98 -33.91 29.51
C ALA A 403 15.54 -34.00 28.99
N SER A 404 14.61 -33.34 29.68
CA SER A 404 13.27 -33.12 29.16
C SER A 404 13.46 -32.35 27.87
N ALA A 405 13.27 -33.03 26.73
CA ALA A 405 13.35 -32.41 25.42
C ALA A 405 12.29 -31.32 25.38
N GLN A 406 12.73 -30.08 25.61
CA GLN A 406 11.83 -28.96 25.84
C GLN A 406 11.15 -28.67 24.51
N GLN A 407 9.87 -29.07 24.43
CA GLN A 407 9.05 -29.00 23.22
C GLN A 407 9.25 -27.64 22.54
N PRO A 408 9.60 -27.60 21.24
CA PRO A 408 9.94 -26.36 20.56
C PRO A 408 8.82 -25.33 20.73
N PRO A 409 9.12 -24.02 20.82
CA PRO A 409 8.10 -23.00 21.05
C PRO A 409 6.95 -23.13 20.06
N LEU A 410 5.72 -23.07 20.57
CA LEU A 410 4.54 -23.07 19.73
C LEU A 410 4.48 -21.75 18.96
N LYS A 411 4.38 -21.82 17.63
CA LYS A 411 4.30 -20.63 16.79
C LYS A 411 2.87 -20.09 16.76
N VAL A 412 2.73 -18.79 17.04
CA VAL A 412 1.51 -18.02 16.76
C VAL A 412 1.81 -17.09 15.61
N GLY A 413 1.04 -17.17 14.53
CA GLY A 413 1.19 -16.30 13.37
C GLY A 413 0.47 -14.96 13.59
N MET A 414 1.20 -13.85 13.54
CA MET A 414 0.62 -12.51 13.52
C MET A 414 0.83 -11.89 12.15
N ILE A 415 -0.29 -11.65 11.45
CA ILE A 415 -0.31 -10.91 10.19
C ILE A 415 -0.84 -9.52 10.54
N THR A 416 -0.04 -8.47 10.40
CA THR A 416 -0.44 -7.13 10.86
C THR A 416 0.23 -6.04 10.04
N THR A 417 -0.33 -4.82 10.06
CA THR A 417 0.19 -3.67 9.31
C THR A 417 1.23 -2.95 10.15
N LEU A 418 2.50 -3.07 9.79
CA LEU A 418 3.65 -2.43 10.45
C LEU A 418 4.24 -1.26 9.65
N SER A 419 3.91 -1.15 8.36
CA SER A 419 4.41 -0.09 7.49
C SER A 419 3.33 0.91 7.04
N GLY A 420 3.77 2.07 6.57
CA GLY A 420 2.90 3.17 6.13
C GLY A 420 2.27 3.98 7.28
N PRO A 421 1.40 4.95 6.97
CA PRO A 421 0.88 5.92 7.96
C PRO A 421 0.07 5.30 9.11
N ALA A 422 -0.45 4.08 8.93
CA ALA A 422 -1.20 3.34 9.95
C ALA A 422 -0.37 2.25 10.66
N GLY A 423 0.95 2.18 10.42
CA GLY A 423 1.82 1.14 10.97
C GLY A 423 1.85 1.10 12.51
N TYR A 424 1.55 2.23 13.18
CA TYR A 424 1.50 2.28 14.65
C TYR A 424 0.38 1.41 15.24
N LEU A 425 -0.73 1.19 14.51
CA LEU A 425 -1.83 0.33 14.97
C LEU A 425 -1.35 -1.12 15.11
N GLY A 426 -0.73 -1.66 14.07
CA GLY A 426 -0.19 -3.02 14.09
C GLY A 426 1.05 -3.15 14.96
N GLN A 427 1.85 -2.08 15.09
CA GLN A 427 2.96 -2.01 16.05
C GLN A 427 2.46 -2.16 17.49
N ASP A 428 1.43 -1.42 17.88
CA ASP A 428 0.87 -1.47 19.23
C ASP A 428 0.22 -2.82 19.52
N ILE A 429 -0.54 -3.40 18.57
CA ILE A 429 -1.09 -4.77 18.68
C ILE A 429 0.03 -5.79 18.91
N ARG A 430 1.08 -5.75 18.09
CA ARG A 430 2.24 -6.64 18.21
C ARG A 430 2.94 -6.48 19.56
N ASP A 431 3.18 -5.25 19.96
CA ASP A 431 3.91 -4.92 21.18
C ASP A 431 3.11 -5.27 22.44
N GLY A 432 1.79 -5.07 22.42
CA GLY A 432 0.87 -5.53 23.46
C GLY A 432 0.83 -7.07 23.57
N PHE A 433 0.75 -7.77 22.44
CA PHE A 433 0.82 -9.24 22.42
C PHE A 433 2.16 -9.76 22.98
N GLN A 434 3.27 -9.17 22.53
CA GLN A 434 4.60 -9.56 23.00
C GLN A 434 4.78 -9.25 24.50
N LEU A 435 4.23 -8.13 25.00
CA LEU A 435 4.27 -7.79 26.43
C LEU A 435 3.57 -8.86 27.29
N ALA A 436 2.48 -9.47 26.81
CA ALA A 436 1.83 -10.59 27.50
C ALA A 436 2.72 -11.85 27.53
N ILE A 437 3.42 -12.16 26.44
CA ILE A 437 4.41 -13.26 26.39
C ILE A 437 5.54 -12.99 27.40
N ASP A 438 6.09 -11.78 27.41
CA ASP A 438 7.22 -11.40 28.27
C ASP A 438 6.87 -11.49 29.76
N LEU A 439 5.71 -10.95 30.16
CA LEU A 439 5.21 -11.03 31.54
C LEU A 439 4.96 -12.46 32.01
N ASN A 440 4.61 -13.36 31.10
CA ASN A 440 4.44 -14.79 31.36
C ASN A 440 5.71 -15.60 31.03
N LYS A 441 6.89 -14.95 31.00
CA LYS A 441 8.22 -15.57 30.87
C LYS A 441 8.40 -16.42 29.61
N GLY A 442 7.84 -15.97 28.49
CA GLY A 442 7.92 -16.66 27.19
C GLY A 442 6.83 -17.70 26.95
N ALA A 443 5.84 -17.83 27.85
CA ALA A 443 4.77 -18.82 27.74
C ALA A 443 3.37 -18.20 27.76
N LEU A 444 2.41 -18.83 27.09
CA LEU A 444 0.99 -18.53 27.20
C LEU A 444 0.25 -19.84 27.56
N GLY A 445 -0.61 -19.81 28.57
CA GLY A 445 -1.31 -21.02 29.04
C GLY A 445 -0.40 -22.13 29.60
N GLY A 446 0.85 -21.81 29.95
CA GLY A 446 1.88 -22.78 30.33
C GLY A 446 2.67 -23.38 29.16
N ARG A 447 2.38 -23.00 27.92
CA ARG A 447 3.12 -23.42 26.72
C ARG A 447 4.06 -22.31 26.26
N ASN A 448 5.36 -22.60 26.08
CA ASN A 448 6.29 -21.64 25.46
C ASN A 448 5.79 -21.25 24.05
N VAL A 449 5.70 -19.95 23.77
CA VAL A 449 5.18 -19.40 22.51
C VAL A 449 6.24 -18.53 21.82
N GLN A 450 6.33 -18.68 20.50
CA GLN A 450 7.04 -17.76 19.62
C GLN A 450 6.00 -17.02 18.76
N LEU A 451 5.98 -15.68 18.84
CA LEU A 451 5.21 -14.85 17.92
C LEU A 451 5.97 -14.75 16.60
N VAL A 452 5.36 -15.18 15.50
CA VAL A 452 5.88 -15.04 14.14
C VAL A 452 5.13 -13.90 13.49
N VAL A 453 5.78 -12.73 13.39
CA VAL A 453 5.18 -11.50 12.88
C VAL A 453 5.63 -11.27 11.44
N GLU A 454 4.69 -11.04 10.54
CA GLU A 454 4.94 -10.65 9.14
C GLU A 454 4.11 -9.39 8.82
N ASP A 455 4.70 -8.42 8.11
CA ASP A 455 4.03 -7.18 7.72
C ASP A 455 3.13 -7.42 6.50
N ASP A 456 1.82 -7.21 6.65
CA ASP A 456 0.91 -7.21 5.50
C ASP A 456 1.07 -5.95 4.64
N SER A 457 1.73 -4.91 5.13
CA SER A 457 1.95 -3.63 4.46
C SER A 457 0.67 -2.99 3.90
N LEU A 458 -0.49 -3.20 4.57
CA LEU A 458 -1.84 -2.81 4.17
C LEU A 458 -2.27 -3.41 2.80
N LYS A 459 -1.74 -4.59 2.45
CA LYS A 459 -1.87 -5.19 1.12
C LYS A 459 -2.50 -6.60 1.21
N PRO A 460 -3.79 -6.77 0.80
CA PRO A 460 -4.49 -8.06 0.93
C PRO A 460 -3.78 -9.25 0.29
N GLY A 461 -3.13 -9.06 -0.86
CA GLY A 461 -2.32 -10.10 -1.51
C GLY A 461 -1.10 -10.55 -0.70
N ASN A 462 -0.45 -9.64 0.05
CA ASN A 462 0.65 -9.99 0.94
C ASN A 462 0.13 -10.86 2.08
N ALA A 463 -0.92 -10.40 2.78
CA ALA A 463 -1.52 -11.15 3.88
C ALA A 463 -1.98 -12.55 3.47
N LYS A 464 -2.53 -12.71 2.25
CA LYS A 464 -2.84 -14.04 1.71
C LYS A 464 -1.58 -14.89 1.56
N GLN A 465 -0.56 -14.40 0.85
CA GLN A 465 0.69 -15.14 0.65
C GLN A 465 1.38 -15.49 1.98
N ILE A 466 1.37 -14.57 2.95
CA ILE A 466 1.87 -14.76 4.30
C ILE A 466 1.07 -15.86 5.01
N ALA A 467 -0.26 -15.85 4.95
CA ALA A 467 -1.11 -16.89 5.51
C ALA A 467 -0.81 -18.26 4.89
N SER A 468 -0.79 -18.37 3.54
CA SER A 468 -0.44 -19.60 2.84
C SER A 468 0.93 -20.14 3.25
N LYS A 469 1.94 -19.28 3.38
CA LYS A 469 3.31 -19.61 3.83
C LYS A 469 3.32 -20.09 5.29
N MET A 470 2.66 -19.35 6.19
CA MET A 470 2.56 -19.72 7.62
C MET A 470 1.85 -21.05 7.83
N LEU A 471 0.79 -21.32 7.06
CA LEU A 471 0.05 -22.58 7.08
C LEU A 471 0.88 -23.75 6.52
N SER A 472 1.31 -23.65 5.27
CA SER A 472 1.86 -24.78 4.50
C SER A 472 3.35 -25.05 4.75
N GLU A 473 4.17 -24.01 4.90
CA GLU A 473 5.63 -24.17 5.11
C GLU A 473 6.00 -24.18 6.59
N GLN A 474 5.27 -23.43 7.43
CA GLN A 474 5.63 -23.25 8.84
C GLN A 474 4.75 -24.04 9.83
N GLY A 475 3.67 -24.66 9.36
CA GLY A 475 2.77 -25.49 10.17
C GLY A 475 2.04 -24.74 11.28
N ILE A 476 1.83 -23.43 11.14
CA ILE A 476 1.17 -22.60 12.15
C ILE A 476 -0.34 -22.90 12.17
N LYS A 477 -0.89 -23.12 13.36
CA LYS A 477 -2.32 -23.46 13.59
C LYS A 477 -3.10 -22.42 14.42
N ILE A 478 -2.42 -21.39 14.91
CA ILE A 478 -3.03 -20.31 15.71
C ILE A 478 -2.57 -18.97 15.14
N PHE A 479 -3.53 -18.11 14.84
CA PHE A 479 -3.32 -16.84 14.14
C PHE A 479 -3.96 -15.66 14.87
N THR A 480 -3.41 -14.47 14.64
CA THR A 480 -3.90 -13.18 15.15
C THR A 480 -3.47 -12.03 14.23
N GLY A 481 -3.79 -10.78 14.59
CA GLY A 481 -3.96 -9.67 13.65
C GLY A 481 -5.42 -9.58 13.24
N VAL A 482 -5.83 -9.05 12.09
CA VAL A 482 -5.15 -8.09 11.19
C VAL A 482 -5.74 -6.72 11.49
N VAL A 483 -5.05 -5.63 11.15
CA VAL A 483 -5.58 -4.26 11.37
C VAL A 483 -6.81 -3.99 10.49
N PHE A 484 -6.75 -4.27 9.18
CA PHE A 484 -7.78 -3.82 8.23
C PHE A 484 -8.67 -4.94 7.67
N ALA A 485 -9.98 -4.67 7.59
CA ALA A 485 -11.00 -5.62 7.12
C ALA A 485 -10.74 -6.17 5.71
N ASN A 486 -10.31 -5.32 4.76
CA ASN A 486 -9.99 -5.74 3.39
C ASN A 486 -8.80 -6.71 3.31
N VAL A 487 -7.87 -6.62 4.27
CA VAL A 487 -6.73 -7.52 4.40
C VAL A 487 -7.18 -8.83 5.09
N ALA A 488 -8.01 -8.72 6.13
CA ALA A 488 -8.62 -9.88 6.79
C ALA A 488 -9.44 -10.74 5.81
N PHE A 489 -10.27 -10.14 4.95
CA PHE A 489 -11.04 -10.86 3.92
C PHE A 489 -10.18 -11.66 2.92
N ALA A 490 -8.89 -11.34 2.75
CA ALA A 490 -8.01 -12.08 1.84
C ALA A 490 -7.22 -13.21 2.52
N ALA A 491 -6.98 -13.11 3.83
CA ALA A 491 -6.14 -14.05 4.58
C ALA A 491 -6.93 -14.97 5.53
N VAL A 492 -7.95 -14.42 6.22
CA VAL A 492 -8.71 -15.14 7.25
C VAL A 492 -9.48 -16.35 6.69
N PRO A 493 -10.18 -16.29 5.54
CA PRO A 493 -10.89 -17.46 5.02
C PRO A 493 -10.00 -18.69 4.84
N GLU A 494 -8.79 -18.52 4.29
CA GLU A 494 -7.85 -19.64 4.08
C GLU A 494 -7.34 -20.25 5.39
N ILE A 495 -7.15 -19.41 6.43
CA ILE A 495 -6.79 -19.86 7.78
C ILE A 495 -7.94 -20.63 8.44
N LEU A 496 -9.18 -20.19 8.26
CA LEU A 496 -10.34 -20.86 8.82
C LEU A 496 -10.66 -22.18 8.09
N ASP A 497 -10.54 -22.18 6.76
CA ASP A 497 -10.69 -23.36 5.89
C ASP A 497 -9.65 -24.45 6.21
N SER A 498 -8.44 -24.07 6.65
CA SER A 498 -7.43 -25.01 7.15
C SER A 498 -7.72 -25.55 8.57
N ASN A 499 -8.88 -25.20 9.15
CA ASN A 499 -9.28 -25.50 10.52
C ASN A 499 -8.29 -24.97 11.59
N ALA A 500 -7.51 -23.92 11.27
CA ALA A 500 -6.73 -23.20 12.27
C ALA A 500 -7.63 -22.30 13.13
N ILE A 501 -7.12 -21.88 14.30
CA ILE A 501 -7.79 -20.93 15.19
C ILE A 501 -7.33 -19.52 14.86
N TYR A 502 -8.27 -18.58 14.75
CA TYR A 502 -8.00 -17.16 14.52
C TYR A 502 -8.59 -16.32 15.65
N VAL A 503 -7.75 -15.53 16.32
CA VAL A 503 -8.18 -14.53 17.31
C VAL A 503 -7.88 -13.14 16.76
N SER A 504 -8.89 -12.48 16.20
CA SER A 504 -8.77 -11.12 15.69
C SER A 504 -8.37 -10.16 16.80
N ALA A 505 -7.35 -9.34 16.54
CA ALA A 505 -6.85 -8.33 17.45
C ALA A 505 -7.28 -6.90 17.09
N ASN A 506 -8.06 -6.69 16.03
CA ASN A 506 -8.62 -5.37 15.70
C ASN A 506 -9.92 -5.41 14.89
N THR A 507 -9.88 -5.76 13.60
CA THR A 507 -11.07 -5.70 12.73
C THR A 507 -12.04 -6.86 13.00
N ALA A 508 -13.33 -6.56 13.02
CA ALA A 508 -14.36 -7.58 13.05
C ALA A 508 -15.61 -7.12 12.29
N SER A 509 -15.61 -7.47 11.00
CA SER A 509 -16.61 -7.03 10.05
C SER A 509 -17.97 -7.69 10.31
N ALA A 510 -19.04 -7.00 9.91
CA ALA A 510 -20.41 -7.51 9.91
C ALA A 510 -20.55 -8.88 9.20
N THR A 511 -19.69 -9.17 8.22
CA THR A 511 -19.65 -10.44 7.48
C THR A 511 -19.26 -11.60 8.38
N PHE A 512 -18.15 -11.49 9.11
CA PHE A 512 -17.68 -12.51 10.05
C PHE A 512 -18.49 -12.54 11.36
N ALA A 513 -19.16 -11.45 11.74
CA ALA A 513 -20.13 -11.43 12.83
C ALA A 513 -21.45 -12.13 12.48
N GLY A 514 -21.82 -12.12 11.21
CA GLY A 514 -23.10 -12.63 10.70
C GLY A 514 -22.96 -13.85 9.80
N LYS A 515 -23.18 -13.66 8.50
CA LYS A 515 -23.42 -14.76 7.53
C LYS A 515 -22.25 -15.70 7.33
N GLU A 516 -21.02 -15.23 7.53
CA GLU A 516 -19.78 -16.00 7.39
C GLU A 516 -19.07 -16.18 8.75
N CYS A 517 -19.84 -16.15 9.85
CA CYS A 517 -19.31 -16.53 11.15
C CYS A 517 -18.77 -17.97 11.13
N HIS A 518 -17.71 -18.22 11.90
CA HIS A 518 -16.98 -19.47 11.87
C HIS A 518 -16.56 -19.85 13.30
N PRO A 519 -16.70 -21.11 13.72
CA PRO A 519 -16.49 -21.50 15.13
C PRO A 519 -15.04 -21.27 15.60
N ASN A 520 -14.07 -21.24 14.69
CA ASN A 520 -12.66 -20.97 15.00
C ASN A 520 -12.27 -19.49 14.93
N TYR A 521 -13.18 -18.57 14.59
CA TYR A 521 -12.92 -17.13 14.53
C TYR A 521 -13.42 -16.45 15.81
N PHE A 522 -12.52 -15.85 16.59
CA PHE A 522 -12.81 -15.10 17.80
C PHE A 522 -12.27 -13.67 17.68
N VAL A 523 -12.78 -12.74 18.48
CA VAL A 523 -12.45 -11.31 18.36
C VAL A 523 -12.09 -10.73 19.73
N SER A 524 -10.85 -10.29 19.93
CA SER A 524 -10.45 -9.63 21.19
C SER A 524 -10.90 -8.17 21.26
N SER A 525 -11.22 -7.51 20.15
CA SER A 525 -11.51 -6.08 20.06
C SER A 525 -12.99 -5.71 20.32
N TRP A 526 -13.79 -5.61 19.27
CA TRP A 526 -15.20 -5.16 19.19
C TRP A 526 -15.80 -5.72 17.90
N GLN A 527 -17.10 -5.56 17.65
CA GLN A 527 -17.62 -5.58 16.27
C GLN A 527 -17.55 -4.15 15.68
N ASP A 528 -17.13 -4.00 14.43
CA ASP A 528 -16.70 -2.71 13.86
C ASP A 528 -17.75 -1.58 14.03
N ASP A 529 -19.05 -1.88 13.83
CA ASP A 529 -20.15 -0.91 13.99
C ASP A 529 -20.36 -0.43 15.44
N SER A 530 -19.98 -1.23 16.45
CA SER A 530 -20.21 -0.89 17.87
C SER A 530 -19.53 0.42 18.28
N GLN A 531 -18.49 0.83 17.54
CA GLN A 531 -17.84 2.12 17.67
C GLN A 531 -18.80 3.28 17.33
N GLY A 532 -19.45 3.24 16.17
CA GLY A 532 -20.47 4.22 15.78
C GLY A 532 -21.71 4.15 16.68
N GLU A 533 -22.18 2.93 17.01
CA GLU A 533 -23.34 2.72 17.91
C GLU A 533 -23.10 3.35 19.30
N SER A 534 -21.92 3.17 19.88
CA SER A 534 -21.58 3.77 21.17
C SER A 534 -21.48 5.28 21.11
N ALA A 535 -20.90 5.86 20.05
CA ALA A 535 -20.89 7.31 19.84
C ALA A 535 -22.32 7.87 19.68
N GLY A 536 -23.21 7.17 18.96
CA GLY A 536 -24.63 7.51 18.85
C GLY A 536 -25.36 7.47 20.19
N ALA A 537 -25.08 6.45 21.01
CA ALA A 537 -25.62 6.34 22.37
C ALA A 537 -25.11 7.45 23.30
N LEU A 538 -23.84 7.86 23.18
CA LEU A 538 -23.28 8.98 23.95
C LEU A 538 -23.90 10.32 23.52
N ALA A 539 -24.01 10.59 22.22
CA ALA A 539 -24.68 11.79 21.73
C ALA A 539 -26.15 11.84 22.18
N GLN A 540 -26.81 10.69 22.24
CA GLN A 540 -28.18 10.56 22.74
C GLN A 540 -28.30 10.79 24.26
N SER A 541 -27.39 10.26 25.07
CA SER A 541 -27.42 10.41 26.54
C SER A 541 -27.07 11.83 27.00
N LEU A 542 -26.17 12.51 26.28
CA LEU A 542 -25.86 13.94 26.45
C LEU A 542 -27.02 14.86 26.01
N GLY A 543 -28.07 14.30 25.40
CA GLY A 543 -29.33 14.99 25.16
C GLY A 543 -29.41 15.83 23.88
N TYR A 544 -28.35 15.86 23.07
CA TYR A 544 -28.29 16.59 21.79
C TYR A 544 -29.46 16.19 20.86
N LYS A 545 -30.14 17.16 20.25
CA LYS A 545 -31.34 16.94 19.43
C LYS A 545 -31.08 17.02 17.92
N ARG A 546 -30.00 17.67 17.51
CA ARG A 546 -29.58 17.88 16.13
C ARG A 546 -28.11 17.45 15.96
N ALA A 547 -27.86 16.39 15.20
CA ALA A 547 -26.50 15.95 14.87
C ALA A 547 -26.15 16.27 13.40
N PHE A 548 -24.92 16.68 13.15
CA PHE A 548 -24.33 16.66 11.81
C PHE A 548 -23.27 15.56 11.76
N LEU A 549 -23.26 14.75 10.70
CA LEU A 549 -22.34 13.60 10.58
C LEU A 549 -21.25 13.89 9.53
N VAL A 550 -20.01 13.53 9.81
CA VAL A 550 -18.86 13.63 8.89
C VAL A 550 -18.11 12.31 8.84
N ALA A 551 -17.81 11.80 7.65
CA ALA A 551 -16.92 10.67 7.44
C ALA A 551 -16.39 10.64 5.99
N PRO A 552 -15.25 10.00 5.69
CA PRO A 552 -14.78 9.88 4.32
C PRO A 552 -15.67 8.97 3.48
N ASN A 553 -15.70 9.25 2.17
CA ASN A 553 -16.61 8.63 1.20
C ASN A 553 -16.21 7.20 0.80
N TYR A 554 -16.02 6.33 1.80
CA TYR A 554 -15.74 4.91 1.63
C TYR A 554 -16.66 4.06 2.50
N GLN A 555 -16.52 2.74 2.41
CA GLN A 555 -17.45 1.79 3.01
C GLN A 555 -17.61 1.98 4.53
N ALA A 556 -16.51 1.99 5.29
CA ALA A 556 -16.60 2.11 6.75
C ALA A 556 -17.11 3.50 7.20
N GLY A 557 -16.87 4.55 6.41
CA GLY A 557 -17.45 5.89 6.66
C GLY A 557 -18.97 5.89 6.59
N LYS A 558 -19.54 5.17 5.61
CA LYS A 558 -21.00 4.97 5.50
C LYS A 558 -21.53 4.07 6.62
N GLU A 559 -20.88 2.93 6.85
CA GLU A 559 -21.28 1.96 7.88
C GLU A 559 -21.30 2.57 9.28
N THR A 560 -20.26 3.33 9.67
CA THR A 560 -20.19 3.91 11.01
C THR A 560 -21.19 5.05 11.23
N MET A 561 -21.54 5.81 10.18
CA MET A 561 -22.61 6.80 10.26
C MET A 561 -24.00 6.16 10.35
N GLU A 562 -24.25 5.04 9.66
CA GLU A 562 -25.48 4.26 9.87
C GLU A 562 -25.52 3.62 11.26
N ALA A 563 -24.37 3.15 11.78
CA ALA A 563 -24.24 2.62 13.13
C ALA A 563 -24.56 3.67 14.21
N PHE A 564 -24.06 4.90 14.06
CA PHE A 564 -24.42 6.04 14.90
C PHE A 564 -25.94 6.28 14.93
N LYS A 565 -26.59 6.30 13.77
CA LYS A 565 -28.06 6.49 13.64
C LYS A 565 -28.88 5.39 14.30
N ARG A 566 -28.34 4.18 14.51
CA ARG A 566 -29.08 3.12 15.21
C ARG A 566 -29.34 3.47 16.67
N PHE A 567 -28.42 4.17 17.34
CA PHE A 567 -28.54 4.53 18.76
C PHE A 567 -28.88 6.01 19.01
N TYR A 568 -28.61 6.89 18.04
CA TYR A 568 -29.05 8.28 18.07
C TYR A 568 -30.49 8.44 17.57
N LYS A 569 -31.39 9.03 18.37
CA LYS A 569 -32.81 9.27 18.04
C LYS A 569 -33.16 10.75 17.79
N GLY A 570 -32.16 11.64 17.83
CA GLY A 570 -32.33 13.03 17.40
C GLY A 570 -32.38 13.16 15.88
N ALA A 571 -32.55 14.39 15.39
CA ALA A 571 -32.54 14.69 13.97
C ALA A 571 -31.10 14.72 13.44
N VAL A 572 -30.81 13.98 12.37
CA VAL A 572 -29.62 14.24 11.55
C VAL A 572 -29.93 15.42 10.63
N VAL A 573 -29.22 16.55 10.84
CA VAL A 573 -29.51 17.83 10.15
C VAL A 573 -28.57 18.11 8.97
N GLY A 574 -27.59 17.23 8.75
CA GLY A 574 -26.73 17.23 7.58
C GLY A 574 -25.69 16.10 7.68
N GLU A 575 -25.17 15.72 6.51
CA GLU A 575 -24.10 14.74 6.37
C GLU A 575 -23.09 15.29 5.35
N ALA A 576 -21.80 15.18 5.66
CA ALA A 576 -20.71 15.48 4.74
C ALA A 576 -19.87 14.22 4.52
N TYR A 577 -19.55 13.97 3.24
CA TYR A 577 -18.62 12.92 2.86
C TYR A 577 -17.33 13.54 2.32
N THR A 578 -16.20 13.19 2.94
CA THR A 578 -14.86 13.75 2.65
C THR A 578 -14.04 12.81 1.74
N GLY A 579 -12.92 13.32 1.21
CA GLY A 579 -11.92 12.50 0.51
C GLY A 579 -10.95 11.83 1.50
N LEU A 580 -10.46 10.63 1.19
CA LEU A 580 -9.41 9.95 1.99
C LEU A 580 -8.03 10.63 1.90
N ASP A 581 -7.87 11.54 0.94
CA ASP A 581 -6.73 12.43 0.73
C ASP A 581 -7.06 13.90 1.05
N GLN A 582 -8.25 14.19 1.61
CA GLN A 582 -8.69 15.55 1.88
C GLN A 582 -7.94 16.15 3.07
N THR A 583 -7.17 17.21 2.81
CA THR A 583 -6.41 17.96 3.82
C THR A 583 -7.05 19.29 4.21
N ASP A 584 -8.00 19.82 3.42
CA ASP A 584 -8.78 21.03 3.71
C ASP A 584 -10.24 20.67 3.98
N PHE A 585 -10.73 21.00 5.18
CA PHE A 585 -12.10 20.77 5.62
C PHE A 585 -12.95 22.04 5.67
N ALA A 586 -12.47 23.21 5.20
CA ALA A 586 -13.18 24.49 5.28
C ALA A 586 -14.61 24.45 4.72
N VAL A 587 -14.84 23.69 3.64
CA VAL A 587 -16.18 23.46 3.06
C VAL A 587 -17.09 22.70 4.04
N VAL A 588 -16.57 21.68 4.73
CA VAL A 588 -17.31 20.93 5.76
C VAL A 588 -17.62 21.82 6.96
N MET A 589 -16.65 22.63 7.41
CA MET A 589 -16.86 23.62 8.48
C MET A 589 -17.94 24.65 8.11
N ALA A 590 -18.02 25.06 6.84
CA ALA A 590 -19.10 25.94 6.37
C ALA A 590 -20.47 25.25 6.36
N GLN A 591 -20.54 23.97 5.95
CA GLN A 591 -21.76 23.17 5.98
C GLN A 591 -22.27 22.95 7.41
N ILE A 592 -21.37 22.64 8.36
CA ILE A 592 -21.69 22.50 9.79
C ILE A 592 -22.30 23.79 10.35
N ARG A 593 -21.66 24.95 10.11
CA ARG A 593 -22.20 26.27 10.52
C ARG A 593 -23.58 26.56 9.91
N ALA A 594 -23.78 26.23 8.64
CA ALA A 594 -25.04 26.45 7.94
C ALA A 594 -26.19 25.57 8.50
N ALA A 595 -25.89 24.30 8.82
CA ALA A 595 -26.86 23.35 9.34
C ALA A 595 -27.26 23.60 10.80
N LYS A 596 -26.42 24.29 11.58
CA LYS A 596 -26.63 24.57 13.02
C LYS A 596 -27.04 23.31 13.81
N PRO A 597 -26.17 22.28 13.86
CA PRO A 597 -26.35 21.15 14.76
C PRO A 597 -26.05 21.54 16.21
N ASP A 598 -26.52 20.72 17.14
CA ASP A 598 -26.15 20.79 18.56
C ASP A 598 -24.87 19.99 18.84
N VAL A 599 -24.50 19.06 17.94
CA VAL A 599 -23.30 18.21 18.04
C VAL A 599 -22.83 17.77 16.65
N VAL A 600 -21.52 17.63 16.47
CA VAL A 600 -20.93 16.96 15.31
C VAL A 600 -20.50 15.54 15.70
N TYR A 601 -20.93 14.55 14.92
CA TYR A 601 -20.28 13.25 14.88
C TYR A 601 -19.28 13.24 13.72
N GLU A 602 -18.07 12.79 13.99
CA GLU A 602 -16.99 12.76 13.02
C GLU A 602 -16.22 11.45 13.11
N PHE A 603 -15.90 10.90 11.94
CA PHE A 603 -15.01 9.78 11.75
C PHE A 603 -14.01 10.07 10.63
N GLU A 604 -12.87 10.64 10.98
CA GLU A 604 -11.68 10.76 10.16
C GLU A 604 -10.52 10.01 10.85
N PRO A 605 -9.98 8.91 10.30
CA PRO A 605 -8.98 8.11 11.01
C PRO A 605 -7.58 8.74 10.97
N GLY A 606 -6.86 8.67 12.10
CA GLY A 606 -5.44 8.99 12.18
C GLY A 606 -5.10 10.41 11.73
N GLY A 607 -4.29 10.54 10.66
CA GLY A 607 -3.85 11.83 10.14
C GLY A 607 -4.99 12.75 9.66
N LEU A 608 -6.07 12.17 9.13
CA LEU A 608 -7.27 12.91 8.72
C LEU A 608 -7.96 13.52 9.96
N GLY A 609 -8.12 12.74 11.04
CA GLY A 609 -8.66 13.23 12.32
C GLY A 609 -7.80 14.31 12.98
N ILE A 610 -6.46 14.16 12.94
CA ILE A 610 -5.52 15.21 13.38
C ILE A 610 -5.75 16.52 12.62
N ALA A 611 -5.90 16.45 11.28
CA ALA A 611 -6.14 17.62 10.44
C ALA A 611 -7.55 18.22 10.68
N PHE A 612 -8.58 17.39 10.78
CA PHE A 612 -9.95 17.81 11.03
C PHE A 612 -10.08 18.51 12.38
N LEU A 613 -9.62 17.90 13.48
CA LEU A 613 -9.72 18.46 14.83
C LEU A 613 -8.97 19.80 14.96
N ARG A 614 -7.77 19.91 14.38
CA ARG A 614 -7.01 21.17 14.33
C ARG A 614 -7.78 22.26 13.58
N GLN A 615 -8.35 21.97 12.41
CA GLN A 615 -9.13 22.94 11.65
C GLN A 615 -10.45 23.28 12.33
N TYR A 616 -11.13 22.31 12.96
CA TYR A 616 -12.36 22.52 13.72
C TYR A 616 -12.12 23.50 14.87
N GLN A 617 -11.01 23.33 15.62
CA GLN A 617 -10.57 24.28 16.65
C GLN A 617 -10.21 25.66 16.07
N GLN A 618 -9.36 25.72 15.04
CA GLN A 618 -8.92 26.97 14.40
C GLN A 618 -10.08 27.79 13.82
N SER A 619 -11.11 27.10 13.32
CA SER A 619 -12.33 27.72 12.77
C SER A 619 -13.23 28.35 13.84
N GLY A 620 -12.93 28.14 15.12
CA GLY A 620 -13.75 28.56 16.26
C GLY A 620 -14.91 27.61 16.60
N LEU A 621 -15.25 26.66 15.71
CA LEU A 621 -16.39 25.76 15.87
C LEU A 621 -16.35 24.96 17.18
N LEU A 622 -15.18 24.54 17.65
CA LEU A 622 -15.05 23.79 18.92
C LEU A 622 -15.57 24.55 20.16
N LYS A 623 -15.68 25.88 20.08
CA LYS A 623 -16.25 26.72 21.16
C LYS A 623 -17.77 26.86 21.09
N GLU A 624 -18.36 26.57 19.93
CA GLU A 624 -19.79 26.79 19.64
C GLU A 624 -20.57 25.49 19.53
N ILE A 625 -19.99 24.47 18.91
CA ILE A 625 -20.63 23.20 18.56
C ILE A 625 -19.72 22.05 19.04
N PRO A 626 -20.10 21.31 20.10
CA PRO A 626 -19.31 20.20 20.62
C PRO A 626 -19.24 19.02 19.66
N MET A 627 -18.27 18.13 19.88
CA MET A 627 -18.04 16.93 19.07
C MET A 627 -18.19 15.66 19.91
N VAL A 628 -18.81 14.63 19.33
CA VAL A 628 -18.78 13.24 19.80
C VAL A 628 -18.18 12.41 18.67
N VAL A 629 -16.89 12.07 18.76
CA VAL A 629 -16.14 11.48 17.64
C VAL A 629 -16.05 9.96 17.73
N HIS A 630 -15.75 9.34 16.60
CA HIS A 630 -15.43 7.93 16.50
C HIS A 630 -14.12 7.59 17.24
N PRO A 631 -13.96 6.40 17.85
CA PRO A 631 -12.75 6.03 18.60
C PRO A 631 -11.44 6.20 17.81
N ALA A 632 -11.44 5.81 16.53
CA ALA A 632 -10.29 5.95 15.64
C ALA A 632 -9.93 7.40 15.23
N SER A 633 -10.75 8.38 15.62
CA SER A 633 -10.55 9.81 15.35
C SER A 633 -9.99 10.55 16.58
N LEU A 634 -10.02 9.93 17.76
CA LEU A 634 -9.36 10.43 18.97
C LEU A 634 -8.93 9.29 19.89
N ASP A 635 -7.85 8.60 19.52
CA ASP A 635 -7.13 7.72 20.43
C ASP A 635 -6.09 8.49 21.28
N GLN A 636 -5.36 7.77 22.15
CA GLN A 636 -4.37 8.37 23.04
C GLN A 636 -3.12 8.92 22.31
N ALA A 637 -2.81 8.47 21.09
CA ALA A 637 -1.73 9.03 20.28
C ALA A 637 -2.20 10.31 19.56
N ILE A 638 -3.40 10.28 18.97
CA ILE A 638 -4.05 11.45 18.35
C ILE A 638 -4.25 12.55 19.40
N ALA A 639 -4.74 12.22 20.60
CA ALA A 639 -4.96 13.19 21.68
C ALA A 639 -3.68 13.95 22.06
N GLN A 640 -2.53 13.28 22.08
CA GLN A 640 -1.23 13.94 22.29
C GLN A 640 -0.80 14.77 21.08
N ALA A 641 -1.03 14.30 19.86
CA ALA A 641 -0.67 15.00 18.62
C ALA A 641 -1.51 16.28 18.37
N VAL A 642 -2.79 16.31 18.75
CA VAL A 642 -3.67 17.48 18.57
C VAL A 642 -3.65 18.45 19.75
N GLY A 643 -3.18 18.02 20.93
CA GLY A 643 -3.04 18.87 22.10
C GLY A 643 -4.38 19.47 22.55
N ASP A 644 -4.42 20.78 22.73
CA ASP A 644 -5.62 21.49 23.22
C ASP A 644 -6.85 21.35 22.30
N ALA A 645 -6.68 20.92 21.04
CA ALA A 645 -7.81 20.64 20.15
C ALA A 645 -8.60 19.38 20.54
N ALA A 646 -8.07 18.52 21.40
CA ALA A 646 -8.83 17.43 22.00
C ALA A 646 -9.73 17.89 23.16
N ILE A 647 -9.46 19.06 23.78
CA ILE A 647 -10.20 19.52 24.96
C ILE A 647 -11.64 19.86 24.57
N GLY A 648 -12.60 19.23 25.27
CA GLY A 648 -14.03 19.38 24.97
C GLY A 648 -14.56 18.41 23.92
N VAL A 649 -13.70 17.71 23.18
CA VAL A 649 -14.10 16.59 22.32
C VAL A 649 -14.45 15.39 23.21
N LYS A 650 -15.59 14.75 22.93
CA LYS A 650 -15.99 13.49 23.55
C LYS A 650 -15.72 12.35 22.57
N VAL A 651 -15.23 11.23 23.06
CA VAL A 651 -14.97 10.01 22.28
C VAL A 651 -15.44 8.81 23.09
N THR A 652 -15.84 7.71 22.45
CA THR A 652 -16.12 6.46 23.15
C THR A 652 -14.96 5.46 23.06
N SER A 653 -14.90 4.50 23.99
CA SER A 653 -14.01 3.35 23.89
C SER A 653 -14.53 2.18 24.73
N HIS A 654 -14.23 0.97 24.30
CA HIS A 654 -14.37 -0.26 25.08
C HIS A 654 -13.30 -0.45 26.18
N TRP A 655 -12.21 0.32 26.15
CA TRP A 655 -11.09 0.24 27.10
C TRP A 655 -10.40 1.59 27.33
N ASN A 656 -9.86 1.83 28.53
CA ASN A 656 -8.93 2.92 28.79
C ASN A 656 -7.88 2.58 29.86
N GLU A 657 -6.76 3.29 29.88
CA GLU A 657 -5.62 3.02 30.78
C GLU A 657 -5.95 3.18 32.28
N ASP A 658 -6.99 3.93 32.63
CA ASP A 658 -7.38 4.23 34.02
C ASP A 658 -8.36 3.22 34.63
N PHE A 659 -8.69 2.13 33.93
CA PHE A 659 -9.58 1.08 34.47
C PHE A 659 -9.01 0.42 35.73
N ASP A 660 -9.78 0.45 36.82
CA ASP A 660 -9.40 -0.11 38.12
C ASP A 660 -9.64 -1.63 38.19
N ASN A 661 -8.84 -2.40 37.47
CA ASN A 661 -8.77 -3.86 37.63
C ASN A 661 -7.31 -4.36 37.64
N PRO A 662 -7.01 -5.51 38.27
CA PRO A 662 -5.64 -5.98 38.43
C PRO A 662 -4.89 -6.21 37.10
N ILE A 663 -5.60 -6.72 36.09
CA ILE A 663 -5.02 -7.09 34.79
C ILE A 663 -4.61 -5.81 34.04
N ASN A 664 -5.48 -4.81 34.02
CA ASN A 664 -5.17 -3.49 33.46
C ASN A 664 -4.00 -2.81 34.17
N LYS A 665 -3.98 -2.82 35.52
CA LYS A 665 -2.86 -2.26 36.30
C LYS A 665 -1.53 -2.93 35.96
N THR A 666 -1.51 -4.26 35.82
CA THR A 666 -0.32 -5.00 35.39
C THR A 666 0.10 -4.62 33.96
N PHE A 667 -0.84 -4.60 33.01
CA PHE A 667 -0.58 -4.23 31.61
C PHE A 667 -0.01 -2.82 31.49
N VAL A 668 -0.69 -1.81 32.06
CA VAL A 668 -0.31 -0.40 32.00
C VAL A 668 1.04 -0.13 32.67
N ALA A 669 1.30 -0.74 33.84
CA ALA A 669 2.60 -0.62 34.51
C ALA A 669 3.73 -1.25 33.68
N ALA A 670 3.50 -2.44 33.11
CA ALA A 670 4.49 -3.14 32.30
C ALA A 670 4.77 -2.43 30.96
N TRP A 671 3.75 -1.84 30.34
CA TRP A 671 3.93 -1.03 29.12
C TRP A 671 4.81 0.19 29.40
N ARG A 672 4.48 0.98 30.44
CA ARG A 672 5.28 2.15 30.82
C ARG A 672 6.71 1.79 31.19
N ALA A 673 6.92 0.64 31.84
CA ALA A 673 8.26 0.14 32.15
C ALA A 673 9.07 -0.27 30.90
N LYS A 674 8.41 -0.76 29.84
CA LYS A 674 9.08 -1.26 28.62
C LYS A 674 9.21 -0.22 27.50
N TYR A 675 8.21 0.64 27.33
CA TYR A 675 8.08 1.60 26.22
C TYR A 675 8.13 3.06 26.68
N GLY A 676 8.32 3.31 27.98
CA GLY A 676 8.48 4.65 28.56
C GLY A 676 7.28 5.54 28.29
N ASP A 677 7.55 6.67 27.62
CA ASP A 677 6.59 7.72 27.33
C ASP A 677 5.66 7.45 26.13
N ARG A 678 5.81 6.32 25.43
CA ARG A 678 4.95 6.00 24.27
C ARG A 678 3.48 5.88 24.71
N PRO A 679 2.53 6.59 24.05
CA PRO A 679 1.09 6.47 24.29
C PRO A 679 0.62 5.02 24.41
N ILE A 680 -0.30 4.75 25.35
CA ILE A 680 -1.01 3.47 25.41
C ILE A 680 -2.30 3.63 24.64
N THR A 681 -2.35 3.12 23.42
CA THR A 681 -3.59 3.06 22.65
C THR A 681 -4.42 1.84 23.05
N TYR A 682 -5.71 1.82 22.70
CA TYR A 682 -6.51 0.62 22.87
C TYR A 682 -6.06 -0.52 21.94
N TYR A 683 -5.33 -0.25 20.84
CA TYR A 683 -4.75 -1.27 19.97
C TYR A 683 -3.75 -2.15 20.73
N ALA A 684 -2.96 -1.55 21.63
CA ALA A 684 -2.06 -2.28 22.52
C ALA A 684 -2.82 -3.19 23.51
N ALA A 685 -3.92 -2.68 24.09
CA ALA A 685 -4.79 -3.43 24.98
C ALA A 685 -5.43 -4.65 24.28
N GLN A 686 -5.82 -4.50 23.01
CA GLN A 686 -6.40 -5.58 22.20
C GLN A 686 -5.41 -6.68 21.83
N GLY A 687 -4.17 -6.31 21.50
CA GLY A 687 -3.08 -7.25 21.28
C GLY A 687 -2.73 -8.04 22.55
N TYR A 688 -2.73 -7.36 23.70
CA TYR A 688 -2.54 -8.00 25.01
C TYR A 688 -3.67 -8.99 25.33
N ASP A 689 -4.93 -8.58 25.17
CA ASP A 689 -6.08 -9.47 25.39
C ASP A 689 -6.16 -10.63 24.38
N ALA A 690 -5.72 -10.46 23.14
CA ALA A 690 -5.60 -11.54 22.16
C ALA A 690 -4.60 -12.62 22.64
N ALA A 691 -3.47 -12.20 23.23
CA ALA A 691 -2.51 -13.13 23.83
C ALA A 691 -3.07 -13.84 25.07
N LEU A 692 -3.84 -13.15 25.93
CA LEU A 692 -4.51 -13.77 27.08
C LEU A 692 -5.57 -14.79 26.65
N LEU A 693 -6.35 -14.47 25.62
CA LEU A 693 -7.33 -15.37 25.00
C LEU A 693 -6.66 -16.63 24.44
N ILE A 694 -5.59 -16.47 23.66
CA ILE A 694 -4.81 -17.60 23.14
C ILE A 694 -4.20 -18.42 24.28
N GLY A 695 -3.72 -17.77 25.34
CA GLY A 695 -3.24 -18.45 26.55
C GLY A 695 -4.31 -19.27 27.28
N ALA A 696 -5.54 -18.77 27.36
CA ALA A 696 -6.67 -19.52 27.92
C ALA A 696 -6.99 -20.78 27.09
N GLY A 697 -6.93 -20.68 25.76
CA GLY A 697 -7.04 -21.81 24.84
C GLY A 697 -5.91 -22.83 25.00
N LEU A 698 -4.65 -22.37 24.98
CA LEU A 698 -3.46 -23.21 25.14
C LEU A 698 -3.40 -23.94 26.49
N ALA A 699 -4.00 -23.38 27.55
CA ALA A 699 -4.14 -24.06 28.84
C ALA A 699 -5.08 -25.30 28.80
N LYS A 700 -5.86 -25.48 27.71
CA LYS A 700 -6.74 -26.64 27.48
C LYS A 700 -6.34 -27.47 26.25
N ASP A 701 -5.62 -26.87 25.30
CA ASP A 701 -4.98 -27.55 24.17
C ASP A 701 -3.52 -27.06 24.02
N PRO A 702 -2.56 -27.62 24.78
CA PRO A 702 -1.16 -27.17 24.78
C PRO A 702 -0.39 -27.46 23.49
N ALA A 703 -0.94 -28.31 22.61
CA ALA A 703 -0.42 -28.56 21.27
C ALA A 703 -0.90 -27.50 20.27
N GLY A 704 -2.06 -26.87 20.54
CA GLY A 704 -2.59 -25.70 19.85
C GLY A 704 -3.13 -26.02 18.46
N GLY A 705 -4.37 -26.49 18.42
CA GLY A 705 -5.07 -26.90 17.20
C GLY A 705 -5.16 -28.41 17.01
N ASP A 706 -4.71 -29.21 17.97
CA ASP A 706 -4.92 -30.67 17.97
C ASP A 706 -6.21 -31.06 18.71
N ASN A 707 -6.70 -30.19 19.61
CA ASN A 707 -8.04 -30.29 20.20
C ASN A 707 -8.76 -28.93 20.11
N PRO A 708 -9.15 -28.49 18.89
CA PRO A 708 -9.77 -27.20 18.68
C PRO A 708 -11.10 -27.04 19.43
N SER A 709 -11.84 -28.13 19.71
CA SER A 709 -13.06 -28.06 20.54
C SER A 709 -12.75 -27.68 21.99
N ALA A 710 -11.71 -28.25 22.60
CA ALA A 710 -11.27 -27.84 23.94
C ALA A 710 -10.74 -26.40 23.96
N PHE A 711 -10.03 -25.97 22.90
CA PHE A 711 -9.57 -24.59 22.72
C PHE A 711 -10.76 -23.62 22.67
N ARG A 712 -11.73 -23.84 21.75
CA ARG A 712 -12.96 -23.03 21.63
C ARG A 712 -13.71 -22.93 22.95
N LYS A 713 -13.92 -24.06 23.63
CA LYS A 713 -14.63 -24.11 24.93
C LYS A 713 -13.90 -23.34 26.03
N ALA A 714 -12.58 -23.24 25.98
CA ALA A 714 -11.79 -22.43 26.91
C ALA A 714 -11.99 -20.93 26.66
N LEU A 715 -11.99 -20.51 25.38
CA LEU A 715 -12.27 -19.13 25.00
C LEU A 715 -13.72 -18.73 25.32
N LEU A 716 -14.68 -19.64 25.25
CA LEU A 716 -16.09 -19.37 25.59
C LEU A 716 -16.39 -19.40 27.10
N ALA A 717 -15.39 -19.62 27.96
CA ALA A 717 -15.59 -19.62 29.41
C ALA A 717 -15.89 -18.22 29.95
N ALA A 718 -16.76 -18.10 30.96
CA ALA A 718 -17.27 -16.80 31.44
C ALA A 718 -16.23 -15.92 32.20
N ASN A 719 -15.03 -16.44 32.49
CA ASN A 719 -14.03 -15.79 33.35
C ASN A 719 -12.69 -15.60 32.61
N ILE A 720 -12.73 -15.01 31.41
CA ILE A 720 -11.52 -14.69 30.63
C ILE A 720 -10.80 -13.52 31.32
N PRO A 721 -9.50 -13.64 31.65
CA PRO A 721 -8.70 -12.49 32.08
C PRO A 721 -8.60 -11.46 30.95
N SER A 722 -9.02 -10.22 31.19
CA SER A 722 -8.94 -9.11 30.24
C SER A 722 -8.61 -7.79 30.94
N VAL A 723 -7.89 -6.91 30.24
CA VAL A 723 -7.64 -5.52 30.69
C VAL A 723 -8.92 -4.67 30.77
N ARG A 724 -10.01 -5.07 30.12
CA ARG A 724 -11.33 -4.44 30.24
C ARG A 724 -12.07 -4.80 31.53
N GLY A 725 -11.64 -5.85 32.24
CA GLY A 725 -12.42 -6.48 33.29
C GLY A 725 -13.40 -7.52 32.72
N PRO A 726 -14.59 -7.71 33.32
CA PRO A 726 -15.54 -8.73 32.87
C PRO A 726 -16.07 -8.47 31.46
N PHE A 727 -15.79 -9.39 30.53
CA PHE A 727 -16.44 -9.48 29.24
C PHE A 727 -16.76 -10.95 28.91
N LYS A 728 -17.61 -11.18 27.90
CA LYS A 728 -17.92 -12.52 27.41
C LYS A 728 -18.11 -12.49 25.90
N PHE A 729 -18.07 -13.65 25.25
CA PHE A 729 -18.47 -13.76 23.86
C PHE A 729 -19.98 -13.87 23.68
N GLY A 730 -20.47 -13.30 22.58
CA GLY A 730 -21.78 -13.61 22.01
C GLY A 730 -21.81 -14.98 21.31
N PRO A 731 -22.98 -15.38 20.77
CA PRO A 731 -23.14 -16.70 20.13
C PRO A 731 -22.32 -16.85 18.84
N ASN A 732 -21.82 -15.75 18.30
CA ASN A 732 -20.99 -15.58 17.10
C ASN A 732 -19.53 -15.21 17.42
N GLN A 733 -19.05 -15.48 18.65
CA GLN A 733 -17.65 -15.28 19.05
C GLN A 733 -17.15 -13.81 19.03
N HIS A 734 -18.05 -12.83 18.96
CA HIS A 734 -17.74 -11.40 19.10
C HIS A 734 -17.95 -10.93 20.55
N PRO A 735 -17.23 -9.90 21.05
CA PRO A 735 -17.38 -9.41 22.42
C PRO A 735 -18.77 -8.85 22.72
N ILE A 736 -19.33 -9.30 23.84
CA ILE A 736 -20.37 -8.58 24.58
C ILE A 736 -19.65 -7.80 25.69
N GLN A 737 -19.62 -6.48 25.58
CA GLN A 737 -18.78 -5.62 26.42
C GLN A 737 -19.40 -4.26 26.74
N ASP A 738 -18.85 -3.60 27.76
CA ASP A 738 -19.22 -2.24 28.12
C ASP A 738 -18.51 -1.23 27.21
N TRP A 739 -19.15 -0.09 26.97
CA TRP A 739 -18.55 1.07 26.29
C TRP A 739 -18.58 2.28 27.20
N TYR A 740 -17.54 3.09 27.15
CA TYR A 740 -17.30 4.22 28.03
C TYR A 740 -17.07 5.49 27.23
N ALA A 741 -17.54 6.62 27.76
CA ALA A 741 -17.18 7.94 27.28
C ALA A 741 -15.83 8.32 27.89
N LEU A 742 -14.92 8.80 27.05
CA LEU A 742 -13.65 9.38 27.48
C LEU A 742 -13.69 10.90 27.28
N LYS A 743 -12.94 11.60 28.12
CA LYS A 743 -12.67 13.04 28.04
C LYS A 743 -11.17 13.26 27.89
N ALA A 744 -10.77 14.22 27.06
CA ALA A 744 -9.38 14.66 27.01
C ALA A 744 -9.13 15.71 28.12
N GLU A 745 -8.09 15.49 28.91
CA GLU A 745 -7.61 16.44 29.93
C GLU A 745 -6.08 16.49 29.95
N ARG A 746 -5.52 17.55 30.52
CA ARG A 746 -4.07 17.72 30.64
C ARG A 746 -3.59 17.09 31.95
N ALA A 747 -2.71 16.11 31.86
CA ALA A 747 -2.09 15.46 33.02
C ALA A 747 -1.10 16.40 33.72
N ALA A 748 -0.66 16.00 34.93
CA ALA A 748 0.25 16.80 35.76
C ALA A 748 1.65 17.03 35.13
N ASP A 749 2.06 16.17 34.19
CA ASP A 749 3.28 16.32 33.38
C ASP A 749 3.08 17.21 32.13
N GLY A 750 1.88 17.77 31.97
CA GLY A 750 1.50 18.62 30.84
C GLY A 750 1.06 17.86 29.58
N LYS A 751 1.09 16.53 29.53
CA LYS A 751 0.64 15.75 28.35
C LYS A 751 -0.88 15.66 28.29
N MET A 752 -1.43 15.53 27.09
CA MET A 752 -2.86 15.24 26.93
C MET A 752 -3.14 13.75 27.16
N VAL A 753 -4.12 13.46 28.00
CA VAL A 753 -4.56 12.10 28.34
C VAL A 753 -6.07 11.95 28.16
N LEU A 754 -6.50 10.77 27.75
CA LEU A 754 -7.90 10.38 27.77
C LEU A 754 -8.23 9.74 29.12
N LYS A 755 -9.24 10.27 29.81
CA LYS A 755 -9.78 9.71 31.06
C LYS A 755 -11.19 9.21 30.88
N THR A 756 -11.50 8.11 31.57
CA THR A 756 -12.85 7.57 31.65
C THR A 756 -13.76 8.55 32.38
N ASP A 757 -14.88 8.90 31.75
CA ASP A 757 -15.84 9.89 32.23
C ASP A 757 -17.11 9.21 32.75
N ALA A 758 -17.73 8.37 31.91
CA ALA A 758 -18.95 7.63 32.24
C ALA A 758 -19.09 6.35 31.41
N LYS A 759 -19.90 5.39 31.89
CA LYS A 759 -20.33 4.24 31.08
C LYS A 759 -21.50 4.65 30.17
N VAL A 760 -21.44 4.25 28.90
CA VAL A 760 -22.38 4.63 27.83
C VAL A 760 -23.28 3.47 27.45
N LEU A 761 -22.70 2.29 27.21
CA LEU A 761 -23.43 1.05 26.97
C LEU A 761 -22.94 -0.02 27.96
N THR A 762 -23.85 -0.89 28.40
CA THR A 762 -23.57 -1.98 29.33
C THR A 762 -23.87 -3.31 28.66
N ALA A 763 -22.92 -4.25 28.66
CA ALA A 763 -23.02 -5.56 28.03
C ALA A 763 -23.58 -5.49 26.59
N HIS A 764 -23.05 -4.57 25.78
CA HIS A 764 -23.43 -4.37 24.39
C HIS A 764 -22.87 -5.48 23.52
N GLY A 765 -23.72 -6.10 22.70
CA GLY A 765 -23.35 -7.10 21.70
C GLY A 765 -23.76 -6.65 20.30
N ASP A 766 -23.23 -7.30 19.27
CA ASP A 766 -23.38 -6.85 17.89
C ASP A 766 -24.77 -7.15 17.26
N SER A 767 -25.11 -6.32 16.27
CA SER A 767 -26.36 -6.40 15.51
C SER A 767 -26.46 -7.57 14.51
N TYR A 768 -25.39 -8.36 14.32
CA TYR A 768 -25.26 -9.38 13.27
C TYR A 768 -25.34 -10.82 13.79
N SER A 769 -25.12 -11.03 15.08
CA SER A 769 -25.17 -12.32 15.79
C SER A 769 -26.37 -13.21 15.44
N GLY A 770 -27.56 -12.65 15.21
CA GLY A 770 -28.76 -13.39 14.77
C GLY A 770 -28.71 -13.93 13.32
N GLN A 771 -27.74 -13.52 12.52
CA GLN A 771 -27.48 -14.04 11.16
C GLN A 771 -26.47 -15.20 11.17
N CYS A 772 -25.75 -15.39 12.28
CA CYS A 772 -24.75 -16.44 12.43
C CYS A 772 -25.41 -17.82 12.50
N LYS A 773 -24.98 -18.72 11.61
CA LYS A 773 -25.49 -20.09 11.52
C LYS A 773 -24.51 -21.15 12.03
N ALA A 774 -23.26 -20.78 12.29
CA ALA A 774 -22.29 -21.66 12.91
C ALA A 774 -22.48 -21.62 14.45
N PRO A 775 -22.85 -22.74 15.10
CA PRO A 775 -22.91 -22.77 16.56
C PRO A 775 -21.50 -22.69 17.15
N ALA A 776 -21.39 -22.09 18.33
CA ALA A 776 -20.12 -21.88 19.04
C ALA A 776 -19.40 -23.16 19.52
N ASN A 777 -20.00 -24.36 19.38
CA ASN A 777 -19.50 -25.64 19.88
C ASN A 777 -19.16 -26.61 18.75
#